data_AF-A0AAP9U6H2-F1
#
_entry.id   AF-A0AAP9U6H2-F1
#
_cell.length_a   1.000
_cell.length_b   1.000
_cell.length_c   1.000
_cell.angle_alpha   90.00
_cell.angle_beta   90.00
_cell.angle_gamma   90.00
#
_symmetry.space_group_name_H-M   'P 1'
#
loop_
_entity.id
_entity.type
_entity.pdbx_description
1 polymer ?
#
loop_
_entity_poly.entity_id
_entity_poly.type
_entity_poly.pdbx_seq_one_letter_code
_entity_poly.pdbx_strand_id
1 'polypeptide(L)'
;MDKRYNTGNPRPSNSMKDLNDNALAYDDFLNSESDTFVDRFGNAQDTMIGATKKMAAATDAVIDEARQNLIPLSKQYMTLADAQADIANIPEGSTTYYRSPDDSALAIEVINNSGALSATGRVMPSQGYVDRVINTSTANGNIVITLDAEASPVEVRDDFGGVNIPGVPASVQDILNQVQKSAAPAILRLTDAENAAYASVDEYGDIYAPEMPSSIQRLLLAMKKDVDKLRKQGMILDARDCGLNTKTGEDSQRAIQRGYNWLSGNGGGHLYVPAGYFKMAIPVVPRSGVALHGAGIGATNFLPYGYLSAFEYVGDETYIENLQFTDFTIDGENQQLHPTRGYIPNIKGILLQYYRNTVFDRIKIQNTGATGLGTDMPDNVSIMRVVTENCGRLGVVGDLGASGIGLGTGFLNSEPIFVYQTVNKHNKNYGIFYEPQRGVGVARDTIAVGNVCEYNHAGMADCGIDGLIAIGNNLRFNEYGFKGSPGTNGAGNPGNRGILKDNHINGNTKHGIYLYTDKGLAIEGEYNYSGNRIADNELDGIHVEYVHTSAKLLNSKFADNEIYRNGRHGFNFVSGNLVNVDIMNNRLWNNGRTEVGDAIAGAADMMKCGITGNKIRDTQDAATQQYPVNLSGALTDMDISFNHCVGNARNTLNLTGAQTRVTTLNNPGIA
;
A
#
# COMPACT_ATOMS: atom_id res chain seq x y z
N MET A 1 8.70 -31.46 30.33
CA MET A 1 7.78 -31.02 31.39
C MET A 1 7.71 -29.52 31.30
N ASP A 2 6.58 -29.03 30.78
CA ASP A 2 6.34 -27.61 30.52
C ASP A 2 6.17 -26.90 31.85
N LYS A 3 7.25 -26.29 32.33
CA LYS A 3 7.25 -25.59 33.60
C LYS A 3 6.70 -24.18 33.38
N ARG A 4 5.50 -23.92 33.88
CA ARG A 4 5.01 -22.55 34.05
C ARG A 4 5.72 -21.89 35.24
N TYR A 5 6.24 -20.68 35.03
CA TYR A 5 7.02 -19.95 36.03
C TYR A 5 6.17 -19.02 36.90
N ASN A 6 5.04 -18.53 36.37
CA ASN A 6 4.05 -17.67 37.00
C ASN A 6 4.69 -16.56 37.85
N THR A 7 5.54 -15.76 37.23
CA THR A 7 6.40 -14.83 37.98
C THR A 7 5.64 -13.69 38.68
N GLY A 8 4.40 -13.43 38.27
CA GLY A 8 3.58 -12.32 38.79
C GLY A 8 4.01 -10.94 38.30
N ASN A 9 4.97 -10.84 37.39
CA ASN A 9 5.41 -9.54 36.86
C ASN A 9 4.27 -8.84 36.09
N PRO A 10 4.07 -7.52 36.30
CA PRO A 10 3.03 -6.78 35.58
C PRO A 10 3.27 -6.75 34.06
N ARG A 11 2.28 -6.27 33.29
CA ARG A 11 2.46 -5.98 31.86
C ARG A 11 3.03 -4.56 31.71
N PRO A 12 4.04 -4.33 30.83
CA PRO A 12 4.83 -5.32 30.07
C PRO A 12 5.94 -5.96 30.92
N SER A 13 6.42 -7.15 30.51
CA SER A 13 7.56 -7.83 31.13
C SER A 13 8.53 -8.36 30.08
N ASN A 14 9.83 -8.17 30.34
CA ASN A 14 10.93 -8.59 29.47
C ASN A 14 11.62 -9.86 30.05
N SER A 15 11.05 -10.44 31.10
CA SER A 15 11.57 -11.64 31.74
C SER A 15 11.41 -12.84 30.82
N MET A 16 12.50 -13.58 30.60
CA MET A 16 12.48 -14.82 29.81
C MET A 16 11.50 -15.86 30.37
N LYS A 17 11.23 -15.82 31.68
CA LYS A 17 10.24 -16.70 32.33
C LYS A 17 8.80 -16.33 31.94
N ASP A 18 8.50 -15.04 31.84
CA ASP A 18 7.17 -14.58 31.39
C ASP A 18 6.98 -14.80 29.90
N LEU A 19 8.06 -14.69 29.11
CA LEU A 19 8.02 -15.03 27.68
C LEU A 19 7.66 -16.50 27.46
N ASN A 20 8.26 -17.40 28.25
CA ASN A 20 7.92 -18.83 28.23
C ASN A 20 6.45 -19.08 28.62
N ASP A 21 5.97 -18.46 29.69
CA ASP A 21 4.58 -18.65 30.14
C ASP A 21 3.55 -18.11 29.13
N ASN A 22 3.86 -16.99 28.48
CA ASN A 22 3.03 -16.47 27.38
C ASN A 22 3.03 -17.41 26.18
N ALA A 23 4.18 -17.98 25.81
CA ALA A 23 4.27 -18.93 24.70
C ALA A 23 3.42 -20.19 24.94
N LEU A 24 3.47 -20.75 26.15
CA LEU A 24 2.62 -21.88 26.55
C LEU A 24 1.13 -21.52 26.53
N ALA A 25 0.77 -20.32 27.03
CA ALA A 25 -0.61 -19.86 27.02
C ALA A 25 -1.15 -19.58 25.61
N TYR A 26 -0.30 -19.14 24.66
CA TYR A 26 -0.69 -18.97 23.26
C TYR A 26 -0.93 -20.30 22.56
N ASP A 27 -0.11 -21.32 22.86
CA ASP A 27 -0.32 -22.67 22.35
C ASP A 27 -1.66 -23.24 22.87
N ASP A 28 -1.93 -23.09 24.16
CA ASP A 28 -3.22 -23.51 24.74
C ASP A 28 -4.42 -22.73 24.15
N PHE A 29 -4.28 -21.43 23.89
CA PHE A 29 -5.35 -20.62 23.29
C PHE A 29 -5.74 -21.09 21.87
N LEU A 30 -4.74 -21.40 21.04
CA LEU A 30 -4.92 -21.75 19.63
C LEU A 30 -5.24 -23.23 19.42
N ASN A 31 -4.56 -24.10 20.17
CA ASN A 31 -4.47 -25.53 19.85
C ASN A 31 -5.11 -26.45 20.90
N SER A 32 -5.56 -25.93 22.05
CA SER A 32 -6.21 -26.77 23.07
C SER A 32 -7.63 -27.19 22.67
N GLU A 33 -7.98 -28.44 22.95
CA GLU A 33 -9.35 -28.96 22.84
C GLU A 33 -10.27 -28.52 24.00
N SER A 34 -9.70 -27.90 25.03
CA SER A 34 -10.47 -27.41 26.19
C SER A 34 -11.19 -26.10 25.86
N ASP A 35 -12.33 -25.83 26.49
CA ASP A 35 -13.08 -24.59 26.24
C ASP A 35 -12.40 -23.35 26.83
N THR A 36 -11.55 -23.55 27.85
CA THR A 36 -10.79 -22.48 28.49
C THR A 36 -9.33 -22.87 28.68
N PHE A 37 -8.47 -21.85 28.72
CA PHE A 37 -7.07 -21.95 29.10
C PHE A 37 -6.76 -20.94 30.21
N VAL A 38 -5.63 -21.13 30.89
CA VAL A 38 -5.17 -20.23 31.96
C VAL A 38 -4.07 -19.33 31.42
N ASP A 39 -4.21 -18.02 31.58
CA ASP A 39 -3.18 -17.05 31.20
C ASP A 39 -1.99 -17.06 32.18
N ARG A 40 -0.93 -16.29 31.89
CA ARG A 40 0.25 -16.20 32.79
C ARG A 40 -0.02 -15.54 34.15
N PHE A 41 -1.21 -14.98 34.34
CA PHE A 41 -1.67 -14.37 35.59
C PHE A 41 -2.60 -15.30 36.39
N GLY A 42 -2.91 -16.49 35.87
CA GLY A 42 -3.83 -17.42 36.51
C GLY A 42 -5.31 -17.18 36.18
N ASN A 43 -5.63 -16.32 35.23
CA ASN A 43 -7.03 -16.08 34.83
C ASN A 43 -7.47 -17.10 33.79
N ALA A 44 -8.66 -17.65 33.96
CA ALA A 44 -9.32 -18.46 32.94
C ALA A 44 -9.81 -17.57 31.80
N GLN A 45 -9.45 -17.91 30.57
CA GLN A 45 -9.86 -17.26 29.34
C GLN A 45 -10.38 -18.31 28.35
N ASP A 46 -11.26 -17.89 27.44
CA ASP A 46 -11.79 -18.81 26.43
C ASP A 46 -10.70 -19.16 25.40
N THR A 47 -10.60 -20.43 25.03
CA THR A 47 -9.84 -20.84 23.85
C THR A 47 -10.59 -20.45 22.57
N MET A 48 -9.95 -20.57 21.41
CA MET A 48 -10.68 -20.41 20.14
C MET A 48 -11.88 -21.36 20.03
N ILE A 49 -11.72 -22.62 20.49
CA ILE A 49 -12.79 -23.62 20.45
C ILE A 49 -13.92 -23.26 21.42
N GLY A 50 -13.59 -22.84 22.64
CA GLY A 50 -14.60 -22.42 23.63
C GLY A 50 -15.38 -21.19 23.18
N ALA A 51 -14.71 -20.19 22.62
CA ALA A 51 -15.36 -19.01 22.04
C ALA A 51 -16.31 -19.39 20.89
N THR A 52 -15.88 -20.29 20.01
CA THR A 52 -16.70 -20.79 18.88
C THR A 52 -17.95 -21.53 19.38
N LYS A 53 -17.83 -22.39 20.39
CA LYS A 53 -18.97 -23.11 20.98
C LYS A 53 -19.97 -22.17 21.64
N LYS A 54 -19.51 -21.15 22.38
CA LYS A 54 -20.40 -20.14 22.97
C LYS A 54 -21.19 -19.37 21.91
N MET A 55 -20.55 -19.03 20.78
CA MET A 55 -21.21 -18.36 19.66
C MET A 55 -22.25 -19.26 18.97
N ALA A 56 -21.96 -20.55 18.83
CA ALA A 56 -22.92 -21.53 18.31
C ALA A 56 -24.14 -21.67 19.22
N ALA A 57 -23.94 -21.82 20.54
CA ALA A 57 -25.02 -21.92 21.51
C ALA A 57 -25.91 -20.65 21.56
N ALA A 58 -25.31 -19.47 21.43
CA ALA A 58 -26.06 -18.22 21.34
C ALA A 58 -26.90 -18.13 20.05
N THR A 59 -26.40 -18.70 18.95
CA THR A 59 -27.14 -18.76 17.67
C THR A 59 -28.35 -19.69 17.77
N ASP A 60 -28.19 -20.87 18.39
CA ASP A 60 -29.28 -21.82 18.60
C ASP A 60 -30.41 -21.21 19.47
N ALA A 61 -30.05 -20.46 20.52
CA ALA A 61 -31.02 -19.78 21.36
C ALA A 61 -31.88 -18.74 20.59
N VAL A 62 -31.27 -18.00 19.67
CA VAL A 62 -31.98 -17.02 18.81
C VAL A 62 -32.89 -17.73 17.80
N ILE A 63 -32.48 -18.89 17.27
CA ILE A 63 -33.32 -19.70 16.38
C ILE A 63 -34.54 -20.23 17.13
N ASP A 64 -34.38 -20.69 18.37
CA ASP A 64 -35.51 -21.14 19.19
C ASP A 64 -36.49 -20.02 19.53
N GLU A 65 -35.98 -18.81 19.82
CA GLU A 65 -36.81 -17.62 19.99
C GLU A 65 -37.62 -17.28 18.72
N ALA A 66 -36.99 -17.40 17.54
CA ALA A 66 -37.68 -17.19 16.26
C ALA A 66 -38.75 -18.27 15.98
N ARG A 67 -38.51 -19.54 16.37
CA ARG A 67 -39.51 -20.62 16.26
C ARG A 67 -40.74 -20.34 17.13
N GLN A 68 -40.54 -19.88 18.37
CA GLN A 68 -41.66 -19.56 19.27
C GLN A 68 -42.53 -18.40 18.77
N ASN A 69 -41.93 -17.44 18.04
CA ASN A 69 -42.62 -16.19 17.70
C ASN A 69 -43.19 -16.14 16.26
N LEU A 70 -42.64 -16.86 15.28
CA LEU A 70 -43.07 -16.75 13.86
C LEU A 70 -43.77 -17.98 13.26
N ILE A 71 -43.49 -19.20 13.73
CA ILE A 71 -44.02 -20.44 13.10
C ILE A 71 -45.51 -20.69 13.37
N PRO A 72 -46.09 -20.39 14.56
CA PRO A 72 -47.51 -20.67 14.83
C PRO A 72 -48.50 -19.92 13.93
N LEU A 73 -48.08 -18.83 13.29
CA LEU A 73 -48.96 -17.93 12.54
C LEU A 73 -49.05 -18.21 11.03
N SER A 74 -48.30 -19.16 10.46
CA SER A 74 -48.29 -19.35 8.99
C SER A 74 -48.24 -20.80 8.49
N LYS A 75 -48.26 -21.80 9.38
CA LYS A 75 -48.31 -23.21 8.96
C LYS A 75 -49.75 -23.74 9.05
N GLN A 76 -50.41 -23.90 7.91
CA GLN A 76 -51.71 -24.58 7.83
C GLN A 76 -51.49 -26.09 7.68
N TYR A 77 -52.08 -26.88 8.57
CA TYR A 77 -52.00 -28.34 8.51
C TYR A 77 -53.14 -28.93 7.68
N MET A 78 -52.89 -30.04 6.99
CA MET A 78 -53.93 -30.72 6.21
C MET A 78 -54.89 -31.53 7.07
N THR A 79 -54.43 -32.07 8.20
CA THR A 79 -55.25 -32.84 9.13
C THR A 79 -54.93 -32.49 10.58
N LEU A 80 -55.87 -32.78 11.50
CA LEU A 80 -55.63 -32.65 12.93
C LEU A 80 -54.48 -33.56 13.42
N ALA A 81 -54.33 -34.74 12.81
CA ALA A 81 -53.26 -35.67 13.16
C ALA A 81 -51.87 -35.10 12.80
N ASP A 82 -51.74 -34.43 11.65
CA ASP A 82 -50.49 -33.78 11.25
C ASP A 82 -50.16 -32.61 12.17
N ALA A 83 -51.17 -31.82 12.57
CA ALA A 83 -50.99 -30.76 13.56
C ALA A 83 -50.57 -31.33 14.92
N GLN A 84 -51.15 -32.47 15.33
CA GLN A 84 -50.84 -33.13 16.59
C GLN A 84 -49.46 -33.83 16.56
N ALA A 85 -48.99 -34.27 15.40
CA ALA A 85 -47.64 -34.79 15.22
C ALA A 85 -46.58 -33.68 15.30
N ASP A 86 -46.93 -32.45 14.93
CA ASP A 86 -46.06 -31.27 15.01
C ASP A 86 -46.19 -30.52 16.34
N ILE A 87 -46.71 -31.17 17.39
CA ILE A 87 -47.01 -30.54 18.69
C ILE A 87 -45.78 -29.90 19.35
N ALA A 88 -44.58 -30.43 19.07
CA ALA A 88 -43.33 -29.86 19.55
C ALA A 88 -43.07 -28.43 19.03
N ASN A 89 -43.67 -28.07 17.90
CA ASN A 89 -43.56 -26.75 17.27
C ASN A 89 -44.80 -25.85 17.51
N ILE A 90 -45.77 -26.30 18.31
CA ILE A 90 -46.96 -25.54 18.70
C ILE A 90 -46.88 -25.32 20.22
N PRO A 91 -46.43 -24.16 20.72
CA PRO A 91 -46.29 -23.93 22.15
C PRO A 91 -47.61 -24.12 22.94
N GLU A 92 -47.51 -24.52 24.20
CA GLU A 92 -48.67 -24.64 25.08
C GLU A 92 -49.42 -23.31 25.20
N GLY A 93 -50.75 -23.35 25.12
CA GLY A 93 -51.63 -22.18 25.10
C GLY A 93 -51.75 -21.47 23.75
N SER A 94 -51.01 -21.90 22.71
CA SER A 94 -51.10 -21.32 21.37
C SER A 94 -52.14 -22.01 20.49
N THR A 95 -52.75 -21.26 19.57
CA THR A 95 -53.71 -21.78 18.58
C THR A 95 -53.04 -22.06 17.23
N THR A 96 -53.58 -23.03 16.48
CA THR A 96 -53.25 -23.30 15.08
C THR A 96 -54.49 -23.75 14.30
N TYR A 97 -54.37 -23.89 12.98
CA TYR A 97 -55.46 -24.25 12.08
C TYR A 97 -55.13 -25.50 11.26
N TYR A 98 -56.13 -26.36 11.07
CA TYR A 98 -56.08 -27.44 10.09
C TYR A 98 -57.27 -27.39 9.13
N ARG A 99 -57.14 -28.00 7.95
CA ARG A 99 -58.18 -28.02 6.92
C ARG A 99 -59.41 -28.81 7.38
N SER A 100 -60.62 -28.30 7.12
CA SER A 100 -61.85 -29.02 7.47
C SER A 100 -61.93 -30.34 6.69
N PRO A 101 -62.18 -31.48 7.34
CA PRO A 101 -62.22 -32.77 6.67
C PRO A 101 -63.49 -32.99 5.82
N ASP A 102 -64.51 -32.17 6.01
CA ASP A 102 -65.83 -32.27 5.38
C ASP A 102 -66.21 -31.04 4.52
N ASP A 103 -65.25 -30.15 4.27
CA ASP A 103 -65.42 -28.86 3.55
C ASP A 103 -66.54 -27.94 4.11
N SER A 104 -67.04 -28.20 5.33
CA SER A 104 -68.04 -27.34 5.98
C SER A 104 -67.51 -25.94 6.34
N ALA A 105 -66.19 -25.83 6.47
CA ALA A 105 -65.41 -24.61 6.64
C ALA A 105 -64.09 -24.73 5.85
N LEU A 106 -63.41 -23.62 5.59
CA LEU A 106 -62.08 -23.64 4.97
C LEU A 106 -61.01 -24.19 5.93
N ALA A 107 -61.12 -23.88 7.23
CA ALA A 107 -60.21 -24.38 8.27
C ALA A 107 -60.87 -24.34 9.65
N ILE A 108 -60.40 -25.20 10.57
CA ILE A 108 -60.84 -25.34 11.95
C ILE A 108 -59.71 -24.93 12.90
N GLU A 109 -59.99 -24.09 13.90
CA GLU A 109 -59.02 -23.66 14.92
C GLU A 109 -58.93 -24.66 16.09
N VAL A 110 -57.70 -24.96 16.52
CA VAL A 110 -57.37 -25.79 17.69
C VAL A 110 -56.34 -25.12 18.59
N ILE A 111 -56.36 -25.43 19.88
CA ILE A 111 -55.40 -24.93 20.89
C ILE A 111 -54.62 -26.08 21.52
N ASN A 112 -53.32 -25.89 21.75
CA ASN A 112 -52.50 -26.84 22.49
C ASN A 112 -52.69 -26.67 24.00
N ASN A 113 -53.29 -27.66 24.65
CA ASN A 113 -53.41 -27.76 26.09
C ASN A 113 -52.47 -28.87 26.59
N SER A 114 -51.33 -28.48 27.15
CA SER A 114 -50.34 -29.40 27.75
C SER A 114 -49.93 -30.60 26.86
N GLY A 115 -49.78 -30.37 25.55
CA GLY A 115 -49.35 -31.39 24.58
C GLY A 115 -50.48 -32.07 23.80
N ALA A 116 -51.74 -31.69 24.03
CA ALA A 116 -52.90 -32.20 23.30
C ALA A 116 -53.68 -31.06 22.63
N LEU A 117 -53.96 -31.18 21.33
CA LEU A 117 -54.77 -30.23 20.58
C LEU A 117 -56.25 -30.46 20.86
N SER A 118 -56.97 -29.36 21.08
CA SER A 118 -58.42 -29.36 21.31
C SER A 118 -59.10 -28.25 20.50
N ALA A 119 -60.31 -28.51 19.99
CA ALA A 119 -61.04 -27.55 19.16
C ALA A 119 -61.53 -26.35 19.99
N THR A 120 -61.36 -25.13 19.47
CA THR A 120 -61.82 -23.90 20.14
C THR A 120 -63.28 -23.57 19.81
N GLY A 121 -63.83 -24.18 18.75
CA GLY A 121 -65.16 -23.90 18.22
C GLY A 121 -65.20 -22.76 17.18
N ARG A 122 -64.06 -22.12 16.88
CA ARG A 122 -63.95 -21.11 15.81
C ARG A 122 -63.55 -21.77 14.49
N VAL A 123 -64.17 -21.33 13.40
CA VAL A 123 -63.90 -21.84 12.03
C VAL A 123 -63.80 -20.68 11.04
N MET A 124 -63.09 -20.90 9.93
CA MET A 124 -63.02 -19.96 8.81
C MET A 124 -64.08 -20.33 7.76
N PRO A 125 -65.13 -19.53 7.50
CA PRO A 125 -66.28 -19.95 6.68
C PRO A 125 -65.93 -20.09 5.19
N SER A 126 -66.54 -21.07 4.51
CA SER A 126 -66.40 -21.27 3.06
C SER A 126 -67.51 -20.56 2.27
N GLN A 127 -67.24 -20.22 1.00
CA GLN A 127 -68.24 -19.59 0.11
C GLN A 127 -69.54 -20.43 0.02
N GLY A 128 -69.43 -21.76 -0.04
CA GLY A 128 -70.59 -22.66 -0.07
C GLY A 128 -71.42 -22.69 1.22
N TYR A 129 -70.86 -22.32 2.37
CA TYR A 129 -71.64 -22.10 3.60
C TYR A 129 -72.45 -20.80 3.52
N VAL A 130 -71.88 -19.75 2.94
CA VAL A 130 -72.55 -18.48 2.68
C VAL A 130 -73.69 -18.65 1.66
N ASP A 131 -73.46 -19.40 0.60
CA ASP A 131 -74.44 -19.63 -0.48
C ASP A 131 -75.65 -20.48 -0.03
N ARG A 132 -75.43 -21.43 0.89
CA ARG A 132 -76.49 -22.32 1.43
C ARG A 132 -77.48 -21.59 2.33
N VAL A 133 -77.01 -20.57 3.07
CA VAL A 133 -77.86 -19.70 3.90
C VAL A 133 -78.74 -18.79 3.02
N ILE A 134 -78.28 -18.46 1.81
CA ILE A 134 -79.00 -17.58 0.87
C ILE A 134 -80.03 -18.37 0.02
N ASN A 135 -79.80 -19.65 -0.29
CA ASN A 135 -80.60 -20.44 -1.25
C ASN A 135 -81.71 -21.35 -0.66
N THR A 136 -82.18 -21.13 0.58
CA THR A 136 -83.25 -21.96 1.19
C THR A 136 -84.53 -21.19 1.54
N SER A 137 -85.00 -20.29 0.66
CA SER A 137 -86.35 -19.71 0.75
C SER A 137 -87.13 -19.98 -0.54
N THR A 138 -87.86 -21.09 -0.59
CA THR A 138 -88.75 -21.46 -1.70
C THR A 138 -90.17 -20.92 -1.55
N ALA A 139 -90.37 -19.82 -0.82
CA ALA A 139 -91.71 -19.23 -0.63
C ALA A 139 -92.06 -18.12 -1.64
N ASN A 140 -91.13 -17.70 -2.51
CA ASN A 140 -91.26 -16.44 -3.24
C ASN A 140 -91.06 -16.55 -4.77
N GLY A 141 -91.65 -17.53 -5.47
CA GLY A 141 -91.94 -17.41 -6.92
C GLY A 141 -90.77 -17.19 -7.90
N ASN A 142 -89.56 -17.66 -7.55
CA ASN A 142 -88.29 -17.25 -8.15
C ASN A 142 -87.74 -18.15 -9.31
N ILE A 143 -88.56 -18.99 -9.93
CA ILE A 143 -88.16 -19.80 -11.11
C ILE A 143 -89.39 -20.06 -11.97
N VAL A 144 -89.32 -19.77 -13.29
CA VAL A 144 -90.40 -20.08 -14.25
C VAL A 144 -89.94 -21.13 -15.25
N ILE A 145 -90.65 -22.27 -15.29
CA ILE A 145 -90.38 -23.40 -16.18
C ILE A 145 -91.41 -23.42 -17.30
N THR A 146 -90.95 -23.42 -18.57
CA THR A 146 -91.83 -23.52 -19.75
C THR A 146 -91.69 -24.90 -20.40
N LEU A 147 -92.83 -25.57 -20.60
CA LEU A 147 -92.93 -26.94 -21.12
C LEU A 147 -93.49 -26.93 -22.56
N ASP A 148 -93.17 -27.95 -23.38
CA ASP A 148 -93.81 -28.18 -24.68
C ASP A 148 -95.14 -28.94 -24.55
N ALA A 149 -95.80 -29.20 -25.70
CA ALA A 149 -97.07 -29.90 -25.77
C ALA A 149 -97.02 -31.36 -25.30
N GLU A 150 -95.82 -31.93 -25.12
CA GLU A 150 -95.57 -33.27 -24.61
C GLU A 150 -95.09 -33.24 -23.14
N ALA A 151 -95.18 -32.06 -22.51
CA ALA A 151 -94.81 -31.75 -21.13
C ALA A 151 -93.31 -31.90 -20.80
N SER A 152 -92.45 -31.85 -21.81
CA SER A 152 -91.00 -31.80 -21.61
C SER A 152 -90.53 -30.35 -21.41
N PRO A 153 -89.58 -30.08 -20.49
CA PRO A 153 -89.06 -28.72 -20.33
C PRO A 153 -88.32 -28.30 -21.59
N VAL A 154 -88.60 -27.10 -22.10
CA VAL A 154 -87.96 -26.57 -23.32
C VAL A 154 -87.13 -25.32 -23.03
N GLU A 155 -87.55 -24.54 -22.02
CA GLU A 155 -86.82 -23.38 -21.54
C GLU A 155 -87.05 -23.22 -20.03
N VAL A 156 -85.95 -23.10 -19.27
CA VAL A 156 -86.01 -22.72 -17.85
C VAL A 156 -85.41 -21.33 -17.72
N ARG A 157 -86.22 -20.36 -17.29
CA ARG A 157 -85.77 -19.00 -16.98
C ARG A 157 -85.68 -18.81 -15.48
N ASP A 158 -84.50 -18.41 -15.05
CA ASP A 158 -84.28 -17.87 -13.71
C ASP A 158 -84.62 -16.37 -13.66
N ASP A 159 -84.74 -15.83 -12.45
CA ASP A 159 -85.16 -14.44 -12.24
C ASP A 159 -84.09 -13.40 -12.60
N PHE A 160 -82.89 -13.85 -12.96
CA PHE A 160 -81.82 -12.98 -13.46
C PHE A 160 -81.81 -12.93 -15.00
N GLY A 161 -82.78 -13.58 -15.66
CA GLY A 161 -82.95 -13.58 -17.11
C GLY A 161 -82.07 -14.59 -17.85
N GLY A 162 -81.47 -15.55 -17.14
CA GLY A 162 -80.67 -16.63 -17.71
C GLY A 162 -81.53 -17.66 -18.43
N VAL A 163 -81.14 -18.05 -19.65
CA VAL A 163 -81.87 -19.04 -20.46
C VAL A 163 -81.14 -20.37 -20.40
N ASN A 164 -81.78 -21.38 -19.81
CA ASN A 164 -81.24 -22.73 -19.68
C ASN A 164 -81.98 -23.70 -20.61
N ILE A 165 -81.23 -24.46 -21.42
CA ILE A 165 -81.75 -25.48 -22.34
C ILE A 165 -81.45 -26.88 -21.75
N PRO A 166 -82.46 -27.76 -21.63
CA PRO A 166 -82.27 -29.08 -21.03
C PRO A 166 -81.28 -29.95 -21.83
N GLY A 167 -80.40 -30.64 -21.10
CA GLY A 167 -79.31 -31.46 -21.67
C GLY A 167 -77.98 -30.70 -21.85
N VAL A 168 -77.97 -29.40 -21.60
CA VAL A 168 -76.76 -28.57 -21.56
C VAL A 168 -76.40 -28.27 -20.09
N PRO A 169 -75.14 -28.45 -19.66
CA PRO A 169 -74.79 -28.43 -18.24
C PRO A 169 -74.74 -27.04 -17.59
N ALA A 170 -74.92 -25.95 -18.35
CA ALA A 170 -74.89 -24.57 -17.87
C ALA A 170 -75.77 -23.65 -18.76
N SER A 171 -76.06 -22.43 -18.27
CA SER A 171 -76.88 -21.46 -19.01
C SER A 171 -76.21 -21.01 -20.31
N VAL A 172 -77.02 -20.61 -21.29
CA VAL A 172 -76.51 -20.12 -22.59
C VAL A 172 -75.60 -18.89 -22.40
N GLN A 173 -75.89 -18.05 -21.40
CA GLN A 173 -75.08 -16.88 -21.04
C GLN A 173 -73.73 -17.27 -20.41
N ASP A 174 -73.66 -18.31 -19.58
CA ASP A 174 -72.39 -18.80 -19.00
C ASP A 174 -71.48 -19.44 -20.04
N ILE A 175 -72.07 -20.14 -21.02
CA ILE A 175 -71.33 -20.69 -22.16
C ILE A 175 -70.83 -19.56 -23.07
N LEU A 176 -71.61 -18.49 -23.28
CA LEU A 176 -71.15 -17.31 -24.03
C LEU A 176 -70.05 -16.52 -23.29
N ASN A 177 -70.05 -16.50 -21.95
CA ASN A 177 -69.00 -15.85 -21.15
C ASN A 177 -67.65 -16.59 -21.24
N GLN A 178 -67.64 -17.88 -21.58
CA GLN A 178 -66.41 -18.62 -21.89
C GLN A 178 -65.80 -18.28 -23.26
N VAL A 179 -66.55 -17.59 -24.14
CA VAL A 179 -66.08 -17.16 -25.48
C VAL A 179 -65.64 -15.67 -25.48
N GLN A 180 -65.58 -15.00 -24.32
CA GLN A 180 -65.00 -13.67 -24.24
C GLN A 180 -63.47 -13.69 -24.39
N LYS A 181 -63.04 -13.43 -25.63
CA LYS A 181 -61.86 -12.67 -26.07
C LYS A 181 -60.76 -12.47 -24.99
N SER A 182 -59.75 -13.34 -25.02
CA SER A 182 -58.45 -13.03 -24.40
C SER A 182 -57.83 -11.85 -25.15
N ALA A 183 -57.86 -10.67 -24.53
CA ALA A 183 -57.15 -9.47 -24.94
C ALA A 183 -55.96 -9.20 -24.01
N ALA A 184 -55.23 -10.24 -23.61
CA ALA A 184 -53.92 -10.10 -23.00
C ALA A 184 -52.84 -10.29 -24.07
N PRO A 185 -51.79 -9.45 -24.12
CA PRO A 185 -50.68 -9.67 -25.04
C PRO A 185 -50.08 -11.05 -24.75
N ALA A 186 -49.77 -11.80 -25.80
CA ALA A 186 -49.08 -13.07 -25.68
C ALA A 186 -47.72 -12.87 -24.98
N ILE A 187 -47.71 -12.98 -23.64
CA ILE A 187 -46.50 -13.29 -22.90
C ILE A 187 -46.39 -14.80 -22.96
N LEU A 188 -45.49 -15.25 -23.84
CA LEU A 188 -45.01 -16.62 -23.91
C LEU A 188 -44.50 -17.01 -22.51
N ARG A 189 -45.32 -17.74 -21.73
CA ARG A 189 -44.86 -18.36 -20.50
C ARG A 189 -44.18 -19.66 -20.88
N LEU A 190 -42.85 -19.67 -20.71
CA LEU A 190 -41.99 -20.84 -20.82
C LEU A 190 -42.44 -21.91 -19.80
N THR A 191 -42.40 -23.18 -20.22
CA THR A 191 -42.68 -24.41 -19.45
C THR A 191 -41.65 -24.63 -18.33
N ASP A 192 -41.95 -25.53 -17.37
CA ASP A 192 -41.03 -25.86 -16.27
C ASP A 192 -39.68 -26.42 -16.75
N ALA A 193 -39.65 -27.07 -17.92
CA ALA A 193 -38.42 -27.51 -18.59
C ALA A 193 -37.65 -26.35 -19.23
N GLU A 194 -38.35 -25.29 -19.66
CA GLU A 194 -37.75 -24.07 -20.20
C GLU A 194 -37.26 -23.12 -19.08
N ASN A 195 -37.90 -23.12 -17.90
CA ASN A 195 -37.41 -22.47 -16.68
C ASN A 195 -36.12 -23.10 -16.14
N ALA A 196 -35.90 -24.38 -16.38
CA ALA A 196 -34.65 -25.06 -16.00
C ALA A 196 -33.50 -24.80 -17.01
N ALA A 197 -33.82 -24.28 -18.20
CA ALA A 197 -32.86 -24.08 -19.28
C ALA A 197 -32.47 -22.60 -19.51
N TYR A 198 -33.23 -21.65 -18.98
CA TYR A 198 -33.01 -20.22 -19.18
C TYR A 198 -32.99 -19.46 -17.86
N ALA A 199 -32.14 -18.44 -17.84
CA ALA A 199 -31.83 -17.59 -16.72
C ALA A 199 -33.03 -17.26 -15.80
N SER A 200 -32.88 -17.46 -14.49
CA SER A 200 -33.91 -17.12 -13.52
C SER A 200 -34.09 -15.60 -13.45
N VAL A 201 -35.32 -15.14 -13.25
CA VAL A 201 -35.64 -13.71 -13.14
C VAL A 201 -36.10 -13.42 -11.72
N ASP A 202 -35.50 -12.41 -11.06
CA ASP A 202 -35.91 -12.03 -9.71
C ASP A 202 -37.15 -11.11 -9.68
N GLU A 203 -37.62 -10.76 -8.48
CA GLU A 203 -38.79 -9.89 -8.29
C GLU A 203 -38.62 -8.47 -8.86
N TYR A 204 -37.38 -8.05 -9.17
CA TYR A 204 -37.04 -6.78 -9.79
C TYR A 204 -36.87 -6.87 -11.31
N GLY A 205 -37.00 -8.07 -11.89
CA GLY A 205 -36.82 -8.30 -13.33
C GLY A 205 -35.36 -8.52 -13.77
N ASP A 206 -34.44 -8.73 -12.83
CA ASP A 206 -33.04 -9.01 -13.11
C ASP A 206 -32.84 -10.47 -13.55
N ILE A 207 -32.02 -10.70 -14.57
CA ILE A 207 -31.82 -11.99 -15.24
C ILE A 207 -30.54 -12.65 -14.71
N TYR A 208 -30.62 -13.89 -14.23
CA TYR A 208 -29.51 -14.67 -13.67
C TYR A 208 -29.25 -15.91 -14.53
N ALA A 209 -28.19 -15.89 -15.34
CA ALA A 209 -27.82 -17.07 -16.10
C ALA A 209 -27.16 -18.13 -15.19
N PRO A 210 -27.27 -19.43 -15.54
CA PRO A 210 -26.55 -20.49 -14.84
C PRO A 210 -25.06 -20.19 -14.71
N GLU A 211 -24.48 -20.50 -13.54
CA GLU A 211 -23.06 -20.31 -13.21
C GLU A 211 -22.57 -18.84 -13.18
N MET A 212 -23.43 -17.85 -13.42
CA MET A 212 -23.06 -16.45 -13.25
C MET A 212 -23.17 -15.99 -11.79
N PRO A 213 -22.18 -15.25 -11.27
CA PRO A 213 -22.12 -14.84 -9.87
C PRO A 213 -23.11 -13.72 -9.50
N SER A 214 -23.76 -13.09 -10.50
CA SER A 214 -24.74 -12.01 -10.30
C SER A 214 -25.68 -11.88 -11.50
N SER A 215 -26.69 -11.02 -11.41
CA SER A 215 -27.57 -10.73 -12.53
C SER A 215 -26.81 -10.10 -13.69
N ILE A 216 -27.24 -10.37 -14.92
CA ILE A 216 -26.68 -9.79 -16.15
C ILE A 216 -26.74 -8.27 -16.08
N GLN A 217 -27.82 -7.70 -15.53
CA GLN A 217 -28.02 -6.27 -15.35
C GLN A 217 -26.95 -5.68 -14.42
N ARG A 218 -26.69 -6.31 -13.27
CA ARG A 218 -25.63 -5.87 -12.35
C ARG A 218 -24.24 -6.01 -12.98
N LEU A 219 -23.98 -7.09 -13.71
CA LEU A 219 -22.74 -7.28 -14.45
C LEU A 219 -22.55 -6.21 -15.53
N LEU A 220 -23.60 -5.89 -16.29
CA LEU A 220 -23.57 -4.82 -17.30
C LEU A 220 -23.40 -3.43 -16.67
N LEU A 221 -24.02 -3.16 -15.52
CA LEU A 221 -23.83 -1.92 -14.77
C LEU A 221 -22.40 -1.79 -14.24
N ALA A 222 -21.83 -2.88 -13.72
CA ALA A 222 -20.43 -2.94 -13.29
C ALA A 222 -19.49 -2.73 -14.48
N MET A 223 -19.69 -3.45 -15.58
CA MET A 223 -18.93 -3.25 -16.82
C MET A 223 -19.07 -1.82 -17.35
N LYS A 224 -20.27 -1.24 -17.34
CA LYS A 224 -20.47 0.16 -17.75
C LYS A 224 -19.69 1.12 -16.86
N LYS A 225 -19.71 0.91 -15.54
CA LYS A 225 -18.93 1.70 -14.58
C LYS A 225 -17.42 1.56 -14.84
N ASP A 226 -16.95 0.36 -15.13
CA ASP A 226 -15.54 0.09 -15.44
C ASP A 226 -15.13 0.71 -16.78
N VAL A 227 -15.96 0.57 -17.82
CA VAL A 227 -15.75 1.22 -19.13
C VAL A 227 -15.78 2.75 -18.99
N ASP A 228 -16.70 3.31 -18.21
CA ASP A 228 -16.72 4.75 -17.94
C ASP A 228 -15.49 5.20 -17.16
N LYS A 229 -15.00 4.40 -16.20
CA LYS A 229 -13.76 4.66 -15.48
C LYS A 229 -12.56 4.65 -16.44
N LEU A 230 -12.44 3.63 -17.29
CA LEU A 230 -11.38 3.52 -18.30
C LEU A 230 -11.43 4.68 -19.31
N ARG A 231 -12.63 5.00 -19.81
CA ARG A 231 -12.85 6.13 -20.72
C ARG A 231 -12.39 7.43 -20.08
N LYS A 232 -12.78 7.70 -18.83
CA LYS A 232 -12.40 8.91 -18.08
C LYS A 232 -10.89 8.97 -17.82
N GLN A 233 -10.29 7.86 -17.40
CA GLN A 233 -8.84 7.77 -17.19
C GLN A 233 -8.03 7.95 -18.49
N GLY A 234 -8.58 7.55 -19.64
CA GLY A 234 -7.96 7.75 -20.95
C GLY A 234 -8.26 9.11 -21.62
N MET A 235 -8.99 10.02 -20.96
CA MET A 235 -9.30 11.34 -21.54
C MET A 235 -8.03 12.16 -21.71
N ILE A 236 -7.84 12.74 -22.89
CA ILE A 236 -6.75 13.69 -23.16
C ILE A 236 -7.37 15.07 -23.34
N LEU A 237 -6.87 16.04 -22.58
CA LEU A 237 -7.24 17.44 -22.69
C LEU A 237 -5.99 18.25 -23.07
N ASP A 238 -6.07 18.99 -24.17
CA ASP A 238 -5.02 19.92 -24.55
C ASP A 238 -5.17 21.21 -23.73
N ALA A 239 -4.08 21.69 -23.14
CA ALA A 239 -4.10 22.92 -22.36
C ALA A 239 -4.54 24.15 -23.19
N ARG A 240 -4.42 24.11 -24.52
CA ARG A 240 -4.94 25.15 -25.42
C ARG A 240 -6.46 25.27 -25.34
N ASP A 241 -7.16 24.16 -25.18
CA ASP A 241 -8.62 24.14 -24.99
C ASP A 241 -9.02 24.73 -23.62
N CYS A 242 -8.06 24.82 -22.70
CA CYS A 242 -8.22 25.49 -21.41
C CYS A 242 -7.88 26.99 -21.47
N GLY A 243 -7.51 27.52 -22.63
CA GLY A 243 -7.13 28.91 -22.84
C GLY A 243 -5.62 29.15 -22.78
N LEU A 244 -4.78 28.11 -22.88
CA LEU A 244 -3.32 28.29 -22.95
C LEU A 244 -2.95 28.92 -24.30
N ASN A 245 -2.27 30.07 -24.27
CA ASN A 245 -1.79 30.74 -25.46
C ASN A 245 -0.27 30.62 -25.57
N THR A 246 0.19 29.87 -26.58
CA THR A 246 1.62 29.62 -26.81
C THR A 246 2.35 30.78 -27.49
N LYS A 247 1.63 31.83 -27.92
CA LYS A 247 2.18 32.92 -28.76
C LYS A 247 2.32 34.26 -28.03
N THR A 248 1.60 34.46 -26.93
CA THR A 248 1.50 35.77 -26.26
C THR A 248 2.47 35.93 -25.08
N GLY A 249 3.06 34.83 -24.58
CA GLY A 249 3.93 34.87 -23.41
C GLY A 249 3.19 35.26 -22.11
N GLU A 250 1.87 35.13 -22.12
CA GLU A 250 1.01 35.31 -20.96
C GLU A 250 1.32 34.25 -19.90
N ASP A 251 0.94 34.57 -18.66
CA ASP A 251 1.05 33.63 -17.57
C ASP A 251 0.23 32.36 -17.87
N SER A 252 0.89 31.22 -17.79
CA SER A 252 0.34 29.92 -18.21
C SER A 252 -0.36 29.19 -17.09
N GLN A 253 -0.20 29.64 -15.84
CA GLN A 253 -0.69 28.95 -14.65
C GLN A 253 -2.20 28.74 -14.71
N ARG A 254 -2.97 29.79 -15.05
CA ARG A 254 -4.44 29.72 -15.05
C ARG A 254 -4.99 28.68 -16.02
N ALA A 255 -4.43 28.61 -17.23
CA ALA A 255 -4.88 27.66 -18.24
C ALA A 255 -4.56 26.22 -17.83
N ILE A 256 -3.35 25.98 -17.34
CA ILE A 256 -2.91 24.64 -16.88
C ILE A 256 -3.74 24.21 -15.66
N GLN A 257 -3.95 25.11 -14.68
CA GLN A 257 -4.76 24.82 -13.49
C GLN A 257 -6.22 24.50 -13.85
N ARG A 258 -6.80 25.20 -14.84
CA ARG A 258 -8.14 24.90 -15.35
C ARG A 258 -8.21 23.49 -15.92
N GLY A 259 -7.21 23.07 -16.70
CA GLY A 259 -7.11 21.72 -17.23
C GLY A 259 -7.05 20.66 -16.13
N TYR A 260 -6.18 20.86 -15.14
CA TYR A 260 -6.09 19.98 -13.96
C TYR A 260 -7.43 19.85 -13.22
N ASN A 261 -8.08 20.98 -12.91
CA ASN A 261 -9.35 20.98 -12.19
C ASN A 261 -10.46 20.29 -13.01
N TRP A 262 -10.51 20.53 -14.31
CA TRP A 262 -11.53 19.93 -15.18
C TRP A 262 -11.36 18.42 -15.29
N LEU A 263 -10.14 17.93 -15.56
CA LEU A 263 -9.87 16.49 -15.64
C LEU A 263 -10.16 15.79 -14.32
N SER A 264 -9.68 16.35 -13.20
CA SER A 264 -9.93 15.79 -11.88
C SER A 264 -11.43 15.72 -11.55
N GLY A 265 -12.19 16.79 -11.85
CA GLY A 265 -13.64 16.83 -11.72
C GLY A 265 -14.38 15.84 -12.63
N ASN A 266 -13.75 15.36 -13.70
CA ASN A 266 -14.30 14.38 -14.64
C ASN A 266 -13.75 12.95 -14.44
N GLY A 267 -13.04 12.68 -13.33
CA GLY A 267 -12.57 11.35 -12.97
C GLY A 267 -11.11 11.04 -13.36
N GLY A 268 -10.34 12.05 -13.76
CA GLY A 268 -8.92 11.93 -14.10
C GLY A 268 -8.64 12.09 -15.60
N GLY A 269 -7.40 11.81 -16.00
CA GLY A 269 -6.97 11.81 -17.41
C GLY A 269 -5.61 12.46 -17.62
N HIS A 270 -5.33 12.81 -18.87
CA HIS A 270 -4.06 13.33 -19.36
C HIS A 270 -4.20 14.79 -19.77
N LEU A 271 -3.49 15.68 -19.09
CA LEU A 271 -3.33 17.07 -19.50
C LEU A 271 -2.10 17.20 -20.38
N TYR A 272 -2.30 17.49 -21.66
CA TYR A 272 -1.22 17.73 -22.62
C TYR A 272 -0.89 19.23 -22.70
N VAL A 273 0.39 19.58 -22.54
CA VAL A 273 0.92 20.92 -22.73
C VAL A 273 1.81 20.93 -23.97
N PRO A 274 1.50 21.72 -25.00
CA PRO A 274 2.28 21.75 -26.23
C PRO A 274 3.69 22.32 -26.01
N ALA A 275 4.51 22.26 -27.06
CA ALA A 275 5.82 22.91 -27.06
C ALA A 275 5.67 24.43 -26.87
N GLY A 276 6.56 25.01 -26.07
CA GLY A 276 6.55 26.44 -25.74
C GLY A 276 7.35 26.76 -24.47
N TYR A 277 7.37 28.06 -24.15
CA TYR A 277 7.97 28.62 -22.95
C TYR A 277 6.87 29.29 -22.13
N PHE A 278 6.60 28.72 -20.96
CA PHE A 278 5.41 29.00 -20.16
C PHE A 278 5.81 29.68 -18.86
N LYS A 279 5.51 30.97 -18.73
CA LYS A 279 5.73 31.71 -17.49
C LYS A 279 4.76 31.24 -16.41
N MET A 280 5.28 31.10 -15.18
CA MET A 280 4.54 30.61 -14.03
C MET A 280 4.70 31.59 -12.86
N ALA A 281 3.74 32.50 -12.70
CA ALA A 281 3.71 33.53 -11.67
C ALA A 281 3.37 33.02 -10.29
N ILE A 282 2.58 31.98 -10.24
CA ILE A 282 2.27 31.22 -9.05
C ILE A 282 2.36 29.74 -9.42
N PRO A 283 2.51 28.84 -8.44
CA PRO A 283 2.55 27.42 -8.73
C PRO A 283 1.23 26.90 -9.31
N VAL A 284 1.32 25.89 -10.17
CA VAL A 284 0.16 25.04 -10.50
C VAL A 284 0.02 24.00 -9.40
N VAL A 285 -1.21 23.81 -8.91
CA VAL A 285 -1.55 22.77 -7.94
C VAL A 285 -2.00 21.53 -8.69
N PRO A 286 -1.22 20.42 -8.66
CA PRO A 286 -1.62 19.16 -9.26
C PRO A 286 -2.92 18.62 -8.63
N ARG A 287 -3.60 17.71 -9.34
CA ARG A 287 -4.85 17.10 -8.89
C ARG A 287 -4.81 15.58 -9.01
N SER A 288 -5.45 14.88 -8.07
CA SER A 288 -5.49 13.42 -8.07
C SER A 288 -6.05 12.86 -9.38
N GLY A 289 -5.43 11.78 -9.87
CA GLY A 289 -5.82 11.10 -11.10
C GLY A 289 -5.47 11.84 -12.39
N VAL A 290 -4.71 12.94 -12.33
CA VAL A 290 -4.31 13.71 -13.51
C VAL A 290 -2.83 13.55 -13.82
N ALA A 291 -2.55 13.17 -15.05
CA ALA A 291 -1.22 13.04 -15.61
C ALA A 291 -0.88 14.25 -16.47
N LEU A 292 0.26 14.91 -16.23
CA LEU A 292 0.77 16.01 -17.04
C LEU A 292 1.81 15.51 -18.04
N HIS A 293 1.58 15.83 -19.31
CA HIS A 293 2.41 15.46 -20.44
C HIS A 293 2.84 16.70 -21.21
N GLY A 294 4.13 16.94 -21.33
CA GLY A 294 4.64 17.93 -22.28
C GLY A 294 4.88 17.33 -23.66
N ALA A 295 5.36 18.16 -24.58
CA ALA A 295 5.75 17.76 -25.94
C ALA A 295 7.18 17.17 -26.02
N GLY A 296 7.91 17.11 -24.89
CA GLY A 296 9.28 16.62 -24.80
C GLY A 296 10.18 17.50 -23.92
N ILE A 297 11.28 16.92 -23.43
CA ILE A 297 12.37 17.66 -22.76
C ILE A 297 12.90 18.73 -23.71
N GLY A 298 12.97 19.98 -23.23
CA GLY A 298 13.35 21.17 -24.01
C GLY A 298 12.28 21.70 -24.96
N ALA A 299 11.23 20.94 -25.25
CA ALA A 299 10.11 21.38 -26.09
C ALA A 299 9.07 22.14 -25.25
N THR A 300 8.63 21.55 -24.14
CA THR A 300 7.72 22.20 -23.17
C THR A 300 8.54 22.69 -21.99
N ASN A 301 8.57 24.00 -21.75
CA ASN A 301 9.42 24.62 -20.73
C ASN A 301 8.57 25.44 -19.75
N PHE A 302 8.51 25.02 -18.49
CA PHE A 302 7.88 25.79 -17.41
C PHE A 302 8.92 26.69 -16.74
N LEU A 303 8.60 27.98 -16.62
CA LEU A 303 9.49 29.03 -16.16
C LEU A 303 8.93 29.68 -14.88
N PRO A 304 9.07 29.03 -13.71
CA PRO A 304 8.77 29.66 -12.43
C PRO A 304 9.67 30.88 -12.20
N TYR A 305 9.13 31.92 -11.57
CA TYR A 305 9.89 33.12 -11.22
C TYR A 305 9.67 33.55 -9.76
N GLY A 306 10.55 34.43 -9.27
CA GLY A 306 10.53 34.85 -7.88
C GLY A 306 10.94 33.71 -6.94
N TYR A 307 10.30 33.55 -5.79
CA TYR A 307 10.67 32.53 -4.80
C TYR A 307 9.73 31.31 -4.81
N LEU A 308 9.01 31.09 -5.91
CA LEU A 308 7.91 30.12 -6.02
C LEU A 308 8.29 28.92 -6.90
N SER A 309 7.68 27.77 -6.62
CA SER A 309 7.84 26.55 -7.41
C SER A 309 6.97 26.53 -8.67
N ALA A 310 7.27 25.66 -9.63
CA ALA A 310 6.41 25.50 -10.82
C ALA A 310 5.14 24.71 -10.48
N PHE A 311 5.29 23.66 -9.68
CA PHE A 311 4.21 22.81 -9.22
C PHE A 311 4.26 22.67 -7.71
N GLU A 312 3.12 22.91 -7.05
CA GLU A 312 3.04 22.92 -5.59
C GLU A 312 1.82 22.17 -5.07
N TYR A 313 2.03 21.25 -4.13
CA TYR A 313 0.99 20.69 -3.29
C TYR A 313 1.53 20.49 -1.87
N VAL A 314 0.87 21.12 -0.90
CA VAL A 314 1.17 20.99 0.52
C VAL A 314 -0.04 20.35 1.17
N GLY A 315 0.02 19.03 1.35
CA GLY A 315 -1.14 18.21 1.71
C GLY A 315 -1.58 18.26 3.18
N ASP A 316 -0.77 18.83 4.08
CA ASP A 316 -1.05 18.84 5.53
C ASP A 316 -1.49 17.45 6.04
N GLU A 317 -0.61 16.45 5.83
CA GLU A 317 -0.85 15.03 6.11
C GLU A 317 -1.93 14.34 5.24
N THR A 318 -2.49 15.04 4.24
CA THR A 318 -3.42 14.47 3.25
C THR A 318 -2.69 14.12 1.96
N TYR A 319 -2.84 12.88 1.51
CA TYR A 319 -2.22 12.41 0.28
C TYR A 319 -2.93 12.90 -0.99
N ILE A 320 -2.16 13.43 -1.94
CA ILE A 320 -2.54 13.50 -3.34
C ILE A 320 -2.11 12.22 -4.06
N GLU A 321 -2.95 11.67 -4.94
CA GLU A 321 -2.75 10.31 -5.45
C GLU A 321 -2.88 10.20 -6.96
N ASN A 322 -2.15 9.24 -7.54
CA ASN A 322 -2.24 8.86 -8.96
C ASN A 322 -1.84 10.04 -9.87
N LEU A 323 -0.62 10.52 -9.67
CA LEU A 323 -0.03 11.62 -10.43
C LEU A 323 0.98 11.11 -11.44
N GLN A 324 1.14 11.84 -12.54
CA GLN A 324 2.21 11.58 -13.49
C GLN A 324 2.75 12.90 -14.05
N PHE A 325 4.06 12.99 -14.19
CA PHE A 325 4.77 14.13 -14.76
C PHE A 325 5.76 13.63 -15.80
N THR A 326 5.51 13.93 -17.09
CA THR A 326 6.39 13.45 -18.15
C THR A 326 6.62 14.43 -19.30
N ASP A 327 7.78 14.31 -19.94
CA ASP A 327 8.14 14.96 -21.21
C ASP A 327 8.15 16.49 -21.19
N PHE A 328 8.78 17.11 -20.19
CA PHE A 328 8.95 18.56 -20.14
C PHE A 328 10.22 18.98 -19.42
N THR A 329 10.47 20.29 -19.43
CA THR A 329 11.54 20.96 -18.68
C THR A 329 10.97 21.99 -17.72
N ILE A 330 11.54 22.07 -16.52
CA ILE A 330 11.36 23.18 -15.58
C ILE A 330 12.68 23.93 -15.51
N ASP A 331 12.65 25.24 -15.76
CA ASP A 331 13.82 26.10 -15.66
C ASP A 331 13.59 27.22 -14.64
N GLY A 332 14.27 27.10 -13.50
CA GLY A 332 14.21 28.05 -12.40
C GLY A 332 15.18 29.23 -12.51
N GLU A 333 15.76 29.50 -13.68
CA GLU A 333 16.70 30.63 -13.86
C GLU A 333 16.13 31.97 -13.37
N ASN A 334 14.82 32.18 -13.56
CA ASN A 334 14.12 33.40 -13.12
C ASN A 334 13.71 33.39 -11.64
N GLN A 335 14.03 32.32 -10.91
CA GLN A 335 13.84 32.29 -9.46
C GLN A 335 14.89 33.16 -8.76
N GLN A 336 14.48 33.76 -7.64
CA GLN A 336 15.23 34.73 -6.84
C GLN A 336 15.04 34.43 -5.35
N LEU A 337 15.93 35.00 -4.52
CA LEU A 337 15.81 34.93 -3.07
C LEU A 337 14.51 35.57 -2.60
N HIS A 338 13.96 35.07 -1.49
CA HIS A 338 12.82 35.71 -0.85
C HIS A 338 13.22 37.12 -0.38
N PRO A 339 12.41 38.17 -0.67
CA PRO A 339 12.83 39.57 -0.50
C PRO A 339 13.19 39.94 0.94
N THR A 340 12.61 39.25 1.93
CA THR A 340 12.85 39.51 3.36
C THR A 340 13.48 38.36 4.12
N ARG A 341 13.43 37.13 3.59
CA ARG A 341 13.88 35.91 4.29
C ARG A 341 15.19 35.38 3.70
N GLY A 342 15.64 35.93 2.57
CA GLY A 342 16.79 35.40 1.84
C GLY A 342 16.48 34.01 1.28
N TYR A 343 17.39 33.06 1.51
CA TYR A 343 17.22 31.69 1.06
C TYR A 343 16.07 31.01 1.82
N ILE A 344 15.19 30.33 1.09
CA ILE A 344 14.15 29.45 1.66
C ILE A 344 14.11 28.14 0.85
N PRO A 345 13.85 26.98 1.49
CA PRO A 345 13.85 25.70 0.80
C PRO A 345 12.70 25.53 -0.19
N ASN A 346 11.68 26.41 -0.16
CA ASN A 346 10.50 26.38 -1.03
C ASN A 346 10.79 26.80 -2.49
N ILE A 347 11.96 27.36 -2.79
CA ILE A 347 12.33 27.81 -4.15
C ILE A 347 12.68 26.60 -5.04
N LYS A 348 11.74 25.65 -5.17
CA LYS A 348 11.93 24.35 -5.81
C LYS A 348 11.47 24.35 -7.27
N GLY A 349 11.83 23.33 -8.05
CA GLY A 349 11.19 23.08 -9.34
C GLY A 349 9.79 22.50 -9.13
N ILE A 350 9.72 21.38 -8.42
CA ILE A 350 8.50 20.71 -7.97
C ILE A 350 8.54 20.60 -6.44
N LEU A 351 7.48 21.04 -5.78
CA LEU A 351 7.25 20.91 -4.35
C LEU A 351 5.96 20.12 -4.10
N LEU A 352 6.08 18.88 -3.65
CA LEU A 352 4.94 18.05 -3.23
C LEU A 352 5.17 17.57 -1.81
N GLN A 353 4.12 17.55 -1.01
CA GLN A 353 4.11 16.88 0.28
C GLN A 353 2.93 15.93 0.33
N TYR A 354 3.14 14.73 0.86
CA TYR A 354 2.12 13.68 0.97
C TYR A 354 1.57 13.32 -0.40
N TYR A 355 2.33 12.53 -1.16
CA TYR A 355 1.96 12.16 -2.52
C TYR A 355 2.24 10.68 -2.74
N ARG A 356 1.33 10.01 -3.46
CA ARG A 356 1.44 8.57 -3.67
C ARG A 356 1.01 8.09 -5.04
N ASN A 357 1.42 6.89 -5.39
CA ASN A 357 1.19 6.28 -6.70
C ASN A 357 1.59 7.25 -7.83
N THR A 358 2.80 7.79 -7.73
CA THR A 358 3.25 8.89 -8.58
C THR A 358 4.42 8.48 -9.46
N VAL A 359 4.37 8.89 -10.73
CA VAL A 359 5.45 8.66 -11.70
C VAL A 359 6.02 9.98 -12.21
N PHE A 360 7.32 10.19 -12.00
CA PHE A 360 8.11 11.21 -12.68
C PHE A 360 8.96 10.51 -13.73
N ASP A 361 8.77 10.86 -14.99
CA ASP A 361 9.49 10.18 -16.06
C ASP A 361 9.84 11.11 -17.23
N ARG A 362 11.11 11.10 -17.67
CA ARG A 362 11.60 11.94 -18.77
C ARG A 362 11.32 13.43 -18.55
N ILE A 363 11.72 13.95 -17.39
CA ILE A 363 11.66 15.39 -17.09
C ILE A 363 13.07 15.94 -16.85
N LYS A 364 13.30 17.20 -17.25
CA LYS A 364 14.51 17.95 -16.87
C LYS A 364 14.13 19.07 -15.92
N ILE A 365 14.84 19.21 -14.81
CA ILE A 365 14.69 20.33 -13.87
C ILE A 365 16.05 21.01 -13.74
N GLN A 366 16.11 22.31 -13.99
CA GLN A 366 17.38 23.03 -13.99
C GLN A 366 17.29 24.41 -13.35
N ASN A 367 18.45 24.90 -12.89
CA ASN A 367 18.68 26.26 -12.41
C ASN A 367 17.79 26.72 -11.23
N THR A 368 17.17 25.77 -10.52
CA THR A 368 16.26 26.10 -9.42
C THR A 368 17.00 26.75 -8.27
N GLY A 369 16.33 27.68 -7.58
CA GLY A 369 16.95 28.41 -6.47
C GLY A 369 17.35 27.50 -5.30
N ALA A 370 16.49 26.55 -4.96
CA ALA A 370 16.68 25.45 -4.01
C ALA A 370 16.56 24.11 -4.75
N THR A 371 15.94 23.08 -4.16
CA THR A 371 15.89 21.71 -4.71
C THR A 371 15.15 21.63 -6.06
N GLY A 372 15.65 20.83 -7.00
CA GLY A 372 14.99 20.59 -8.29
C GLY A 372 13.65 19.86 -8.11
N LEU A 373 13.74 18.56 -7.81
CA LEU A 373 12.60 17.75 -7.38
C LEU A 373 12.69 17.61 -5.86
N GLY A 374 12.04 18.50 -5.12
CA GLY A 374 12.06 18.43 -3.65
C GLY A 374 10.68 18.14 -3.10
N THR A 375 10.46 16.87 -2.81
CA THR A 375 9.14 16.30 -2.54
C THR A 375 9.21 15.43 -1.30
N ASP A 376 8.27 15.60 -0.38
CA ASP A 376 8.30 15.04 0.96
C ASP A 376 7.14 14.05 1.18
N MET A 377 7.39 13.01 1.96
CA MET A 377 6.45 11.93 2.30
C MET A 377 5.94 11.16 1.06
N PRO A 378 6.84 10.61 0.21
CA PRO A 378 6.48 9.73 -0.89
C PRO A 378 5.86 8.42 -0.38
N ASP A 379 4.96 7.84 -1.18
CA ASP A 379 4.49 6.47 -1.00
C ASP A 379 4.20 5.84 -2.37
N ASN A 380 4.86 4.73 -2.69
CA ASN A 380 4.79 4.10 -4.01
C ASN A 380 5.09 5.08 -5.17
N VAL A 381 6.33 5.56 -5.22
CA VAL A 381 6.77 6.61 -6.16
C VAL A 381 7.89 6.10 -7.05
N SER A 382 7.77 6.34 -8.37
CA SER A 382 8.80 6.05 -9.36
C SER A 382 9.36 7.33 -9.96
N ILE A 383 10.68 7.49 -9.90
CA ILE A 383 11.45 8.61 -10.49
C ILE A 383 12.43 8.02 -11.50
N MET A 384 12.12 8.19 -12.78
CA MET A 384 12.79 7.50 -13.88
C MET A 384 13.28 8.49 -14.92
N ARG A 385 14.51 8.32 -15.43
CA ARG A 385 15.02 9.14 -16.55
C ARG A 385 14.87 10.65 -16.31
N VAL A 386 14.96 11.06 -15.05
CA VAL A 386 14.90 12.45 -14.61
C VAL A 386 16.29 13.06 -14.66
N VAL A 387 16.39 14.28 -15.17
CA VAL A 387 17.63 15.05 -15.17
C VAL A 387 17.49 16.23 -14.22
N THR A 388 18.43 16.39 -13.30
CA THR A 388 18.53 17.58 -12.45
C THR A 388 19.88 18.24 -12.65
N GLU A 389 19.89 19.55 -12.89
CA GLU A 389 21.11 20.28 -13.24
C GLU A 389 21.15 21.67 -12.61
N ASN A 390 22.24 21.98 -11.91
CA ASN A 390 22.43 23.31 -11.30
C ASN A 390 21.28 23.72 -10.35
N CYS A 391 20.66 22.75 -9.67
CA CYS A 391 19.67 23.01 -8.63
C CYS A 391 20.37 23.44 -7.33
N GLY A 392 19.71 24.30 -6.54
CA GLY A 392 20.31 24.92 -5.35
C GLY A 392 21.17 26.14 -5.70
N ARG A 393 20.95 26.76 -6.85
CA ARG A 393 21.74 27.88 -7.39
C ARG A 393 21.85 29.07 -6.43
N LEU A 394 20.82 29.30 -5.61
CA LEU A 394 20.75 30.42 -4.68
C LEU A 394 21.15 30.04 -3.24
N GLY A 395 21.47 28.77 -3.00
CA GLY A 395 21.92 28.28 -1.69
C GLY A 395 23.43 28.08 -1.61
N VAL A 396 23.89 27.78 -0.41
CA VAL A 396 25.23 27.30 -0.11
C VAL A 396 25.18 25.84 0.35
N VAL A 397 26.33 25.17 0.35
CA VAL A 397 26.42 23.79 0.86
C VAL A 397 25.97 23.76 2.32
N GLY A 398 25.07 22.83 2.63
CA GLY A 398 24.47 22.66 3.97
C GLY A 398 23.11 23.34 4.14
N ASP A 399 22.70 24.25 3.24
CA ASP A 399 21.35 24.82 3.30
C ASP A 399 20.28 23.75 3.16
N LEU A 400 19.12 23.93 3.80
CA LEU A 400 17.98 23.01 3.72
C LEU A 400 17.58 22.77 2.26
N GLY A 401 17.54 21.51 1.85
CA GLY A 401 17.26 21.14 0.46
C GLY A 401 18.45 21.35 -0.49
N ALA A 402 18.35 22.32 -1.40
CA ALA A 402 19.36 22.68 -2.40
C ALA A 402 19.95 21.51 -3.23
N SER A 403 19.17 20.47 -3.51
CA SER A 403 19.65 19.26 -4.18
C SER A 403 19.01 19.04 -5.54
N GLY A 404 19.50 18.07 -6.30
CA GLY A 404 18.85 17.61 -7.52
C GLY A 404 17.50 16.98 -7.21
N ILE A 405 17.55 15.76 -6.67
CA ILE A 405 16.39 15.02 -6.15
C ILE A 405 16.53 14.97 -4.64
N GLY A 406 15.60 15.62 -3.94
CA GLY A 406 15.54 15.65 -2.48
C GLY A 406 14.24 15.09 -1.96
N LEU A 407 14.32 14.00 -1.21
CA LEU A 407 13.16 13.26 -0.75
C LEU A 407 13.08 13.30 0.76
N GLY A 408 12.11 14.05 1.27
CA GLY A 408 11.74 14.00 2.67
C GLY A 408 11.00 12.71 2.98
N THR A 409 11.39 12.00 4.04
CA THR A 409 10.82 10.69 4.40
C THR A 409 10.37 10.64 5.86
N GLY A 410 9.79 9.52 6.27
CA GLY A 410 9.52 9.17 7.66
C GLY A 410 8.11 9.54 8.14
N PHE A 411 7.14 9.67 7.24
CA PHE A 411 5.73 9.73 7.64
C PHE A 411 5.13 8.33 7.79
N LEU A 412 5.41 7.42 6.85
CA LEU A 412 5.04 6.01 6.93
C LEU A 412 6.24 5.14 7.31
N ASN A 413 5.96 3.94 7.84
CA ASN A 413 7.00 2.94 8.15
C ASN A 413 7.59 2.26 6.90
N SER A 414 6.89 2.35 5.78
CA SER A 414 7.26 1.85 4.46
C SER A 414 6.87 2.95 3.49
N GLU A 415 7.85 3.46 2.77
CA GLU A 415 7.68 4.53 1.78
C GLU A 415 8.37 4.06 0.51
N PRO A 416 7.72 3.20 -0.29
CA PRO A 416 8.36 2.62 -1.46
C PRO A 416 8.75 3.70 -2.47
N ILE A 417 10.05 3.83 -2.71
CA ILE A 417 10.64 4.83 -3.60
C ILE A 417 11.57 4.13 -4.58
N PHE A 418 11.36 4.36 -5.88
CA PHE A 418 12.18 3.80 -6.94
C PHE A 418 12.85 4.93 -7.73
N VAL A 419 14.19 5.03 -7.67
CA VAL A 419 14.97 6.04 -8.42
C VAL A 419 15.86 5.32 -9.43
N TYR A 420 15.57 5.48 -10.72
CA TYR A 420 16.20 4.71 -11.78
C TYR A 420 16.64 5.56 -12.98
N GLN A 421 17.87 5.34 -13.45
CA GLN A 421 18.42 5.98 -14.65
C GLN A 421 18.33 7.52 -14.63
N THR A 422 18.50 8.14 -13.46
CA THR A 422 18.52 9.60 -13.34
C THR A 422 19.92 10.16 -13.57
N VAL A 423 19.99 11.43 -13.95
CA VAL A 423 21.25 12.17 -14.15
C VAL A 423 21.21 13.45 -13.34
N ASN A 424 22.06 13.57 -12.32
CA ASN A 424 22.01 14.66 -11.35
C ASN A 424 23.37 15.37 -11.29
N LYS A 425 23.44 16.59 -11.81
CA LYS A 425 24.70 17.29 -12.06
C LYS A 425 24.75 18.69 -11.45
N HIS A 426 25.89 19.07 -10.90
CA HIS A 426 26.15 20.43 -10.43
C HIS A 426 25.13 20.95 -9.41
N ASN A 427 24.45 20.06 -8.67
CA ASN A 427 23.51 20.49 -7.64
C ASN A 427 24.28 20.87 -6.37
N LYS A 428 23.79 21.88 -5.64
CA LYS A 428 24.51 22.48 -4.53
C LYS A 428 24.85 21.49 -3.42
N ASN A 429 23.87 20.74 -2.95
CA ASN A 429 24.05 19.70 -1.94
C ASN A 429 24.19 18.33 -2.60
N TYR A 430 23.07 17.68 -2.91
CA TYR A 430 23.11 16.28 -3.30
C TYR A 430 22.63 16.06 -4.73
N GLY A 431 23.17 15.06 -5.41
CA GLY A 431 22.54 14.55 -6.62
C GLY A 431 21.19 13.93 -6.29
N ILE A 432 21.20 12.93 -5.41
CA ILE A 432 20.02 12.29 -4.81
C ILE A 432 20.22 12.24 -3.30
N PHE A 433 19.20 12.61 -2.51
CA PHE A 433 19.25 12.34 -1.09
C PHE A 433 17.88 12.00 -0.50
N TYR A 434 17.94 11.29 0.62
CA TYR A 434 16.80 10.91 1.44
C TYR A 434 17.03 11.43 2.86
N GLU A 435 16.08 12.17 3.44
CA GLU A 435 16.19 12.63 4.82
C GLU A 435 14.85 12.55 5.58
N PRO A 436 14.83 12.00 6.80
CA PRO A 436 13.63 12.06 7.65
C PRO A 436 13.24 13.51 7.93
N GLN A 437 11.97 13.89 7.79
CA GLN A 437 11.53 15.28 8.03
C GLN A 437 10.97 15.52 9.43
N ARG A 438 10.53 14.47 10.15
CA ARG A 438 9.84 14.62 11.44
C ARG A 438 10.75 14.42 12.66
N GLY A 439 12.02 14.04 12.45
CA GLY A 439 12.92 13.61 13.53
C GLY A 439 12.49 12.31 14.22
N VAL A 440 11.41 11.70 13.78
CA VAL A 440 10.84 10.42 14.21
C VAL A 440 10.39 9.65 12.98
N GLY A 441 10.34 8.32 13.08
CA GLY A 441 9.99 7.43 11.98
C GLY A 441 11.21 6.88 11.22
N VAL A 442 11.04 5.72 10.60
CA VAL A 442 12.03 5.09 9.71
C VAL A 442 11.34 4.75 8.40
N ALA A 443 11.85 5.30 7.30
CA ALA A 443 11.35 4.96 5.98
C ALA A 443 12.09 3.74 5.44
N ARG A 444 11.33 2.82 4.84
CA ARG A 444 11.81 1.57 4.24
C ARG A 444 11.44 1.49 2.77
N ASP A 445 12.01 0.50 2.08
CA ASP A 445 11.68 0.13 0.70
C ASP A 445 12.13 1.15 -0.36
N THR A 446 13.27 1.81 -0.10
CA THR A 446 13.90 2.73 -1.05
C THR A 446 14.95 2.01 -1.91
N ILE A 447 14.83 2.15 -3.23
CA ILE A 447 15.70 1.51 -4.22
C ILE A 447 16.23 2.57 -5.21
N ALA A 448 17.54 2.64 -5.36
CA ALA A 448 18.25 3.56 -6.26
C ALA A 448 19.22 2.81 -7.18
N VAL A 449 18.89 2.70 -8.47
CA VAL A 449 19.64 1.85 -9.42
C VAL A 449 20.05 2.59 -10.69
N GLY A 450 21.30 2.42 -11.10
CA GLY A 450 21.77 2.88 -12.42
C GLY A 450 21.77 4.39 -12.60
N ASN A 451 21.92 5.18 -11.53
CA ASN A 451 21.91 6.63 -11.57
C ASN A 451 23.32 7.21 -11.81
N VAL A 452 23.38 8.43 -12.35
CA VAL A 452 24.61 9.20 -12.54
C VAL A 452 24.53 10.47 -11.70
N CYS A 453 25.46 10.65 -10.76
CA CYS A 453 25.56 11.85 -9.94
C CYS A 453 26.96 12.44 -10.00
N GLU A 454 27.08 13.67 -10.52
CA GLU A 454 28.38 14.30 -10.78
C GLU A 454 28.44 15.76 -10.33
N TYR A 455 29.60 16.18 -9.83
CA TYR A 455 29.88 17.57 -9.46
C TYR A 455 28.92 18.18 -8.42
N ASN A 456 28.38 17.34 -7.52
CA ASN A 456 27.58 17.76 -6.38
C ASN A 456 28.44 17.79 -5.10
N HIS A 457 27.92 18.31 -3.99
CA HIS A 457 28.58 18.13 -2.68
C HIS A 457 28.60 16.65 -2.28
N ALA A 458 27.49 15.92 -2.41
CA ALA A 458 27.58 14.46 -2.51
C ALA A 458 26.76 13.88 -3.66
N GLY A 459 27.25 12.81 -4.28
CA GLY A 459 26.55 12.16 -5.38
C GLY A 459 25.21 11.58 -4.92
N MET A 460 25.24 10.77 -3.87
CA MET A 460 24.05 10.19 -3.23
C MET A 460 24.21 10.24 -1.70
N ALA A 461 23.14 10.59 -0.99
CA ALA A 461 23.15 10.59 0.47
C ALA A 461 21.98 9.82 1.10
N ASP A 462 22.33 8.97 2.06
CA ASP A 462 21.41 8.20 2.90
C ASP A 462 21.43 8.78 4.32
N CYS A 463 20.41 9.59 4.62
CA CYS A 463 20.34 10.30 5.89
C CYS A 463 19.30 9.72 6.85
N GLY A 464 18.95 8.44 6.70
CA GLY A 464 18.14 7.73 7.69
C GLY A 464 17.18 6.71 7.12
N ILE A 465 17.46 6.17 5.93
CA ILE A 465 16.67 5.07 5.38
C ILE A 465 17.04 3.77 6.11
N ASP A 466 16.01 2.99 6.42
CA ASP A 466 16.12 1.62 6.88
C ASP A 466 15.98 0.69 5.67
N GLY A 467 17.11 0.19 5.17
CA GLY A 467 17.16 -0.74 4.05
C GLY A 467 17.31 -0.11 2.66
N LEU A 468 18.07 0.99 2.52
CA LEU A 468 18.36 1.56 1.18
C LEU A 468 19.10 0.55 0.30
N ILE A 469 18.59 0.29 -0.90
CA ILE A 469 19.27 -0.52 -1.92
C ILE A 469 19.81 0.40 -3.01
N ALA A 470 21.12 0.63 -3.03
CA ALA A 470 21.83 1.46 -4.00
C ALA A 470 22.79 0.62 -4.87
N ILE A 471 22.39 0.35 -6.12
CA ILE A 471 23.10 -0.60 -7.01
C ILE A 471 23.49 0.03 -8.35
N GLY A 472 24.73 -0.21 -8.80
CA GLY A 472 25.14 0.10 -10.17
C GLY A 472 25.15 1.59 -10.51
N ASN A 473 25.31 2.47 -9.52
CA ASN A 473 25.33 3.92 -9.71
C ASN A 473 26.74 4.42 -10.05
N ASN A 474 26.82 5.51 -10.82
CA ASN A 474 28.05 6.28 -11.03
C ASN A 474 28.03 7.53 -10.15
N LEU A 475 28.87 7.56 -9.12
CA LEU A 475 29.00 8.65 -8.15
C LEU A 475 30.39 9.27 -8.29
N ARG A 476 30.53 10.20 -9.24
CA ARG A 476 31.85 10.66 -9.70
C ARG A 476 32.03 12.17 -9.62
N PHE A 477 33.25 12.61 -9.34
CA PHE A 477 33.61 14.05 -9.37
C PHE A 477 32.78 14.94 -8.42
N ASN A 478 32.15 14.36 -7.40
CA ASN A 478 31.49 15.10 -6.31
C ASN A 478 32.52 15.46 -5.24
N GLU A 479 32.16 16.18 -4.16
CA GLU A 479 33.05 16.19 -2.97
C GLU A 479 33.07 14.81 -2.32
N TYR A 480 31.88 14.22 -2.12
CA TYR A 480 31.71 12.87 -1.59
C TYR A 480 30.92 12.02 -2.59
N GLY A 481 31.36 10.78 -2.86
CA GLY A 481 30.61 9.89 -3.75
C GLY A 481 29.27 9.47 -3.14
N PHE A 482 29.34 8.66 -2.08
CA PHE A 482 28.21 8.27 -1.24
C PHE A 482 28.38 8.82 0.17
N LYS A 483 27.31 9.37 0.77
CA LYS A 483 27.36 9.97 2.09
C LYS A 483 26.27 9.42 3.02
N GLY A 484 26.66 8.82 4.14
CA GLY A 484 25.77 8.58 5.27
C GLY A 484 25.88 9.75 6.25
N SER A 485 24.78 10.45 6.57
CA SER A 485 24.86 11.63 7.46
C SER A 485 23.55 11.98 8.16
N PRO A 486 23.53 12.92 9.13
CA PRO A 486 22.28 13.42 9.72
C PRO A 486 21.30 14.16 8.79
N GLY A 487 21.67 14.44 7.54
CA GLY A 487 20.86 15.20 6.60
C GLY A 487 21.02 16.72 6.72
N THR A 488 20.28 17.48 5.91
CA THR A 488 20.36 18.95 5.91
C THR A 488 19.60 19.57 7.07
N ASN A 489 18.52 18.92 7.50
CA ASN A 489 17.71 19.33 8.64
C ASN A 489 18.21 18.78 9.99
N GLY A 490 19.25 17.95 9.99
CA GLY A 490 19.80 17.31 11.19
C GLY A 490 18.85 16.33 11.88
N ALA A 491 17.70 16.01 11.29
CA ALA A 491 16.68 15.17 11.89
C ALA A 491 17.03 13.67 11.79
N GLY A 492 17.87 13.28 10.82
CA GLY A 492 18.26 11.91 10.55
C GLY A 492 19.52 11.44 11.27
N ASN A 493 20.12 10.40 10.70
CA ASN A 493 21.42 9.79 11.00
C ASN A 493 21.85 9.01 9.74
N PRO A 494 23.11 8.57 9.60
CA PRO A 494 23.48 7.59 8.56
C PRO A 494 22.47 6.44 8.52
N GLY A 495 22.00 6.08 7.31
CA GLY A 495 21.07 4.98 7.13
C GLY A 495 21.63 3.64 7.62
N ASN A 496 20.74 2.66 7.76
CA ASN A 496 21.05 1.34 8.28
C ASN A 496 20.34 0.24 7.47
N ARG A 497 20.73 -1.01 7.70
CA ARG A 497 20.26 -2.23 7.02
C ARG A 497 20.33 -2.16 5.49
N GLY A 498 21.15 -1.27 4.95
CA GLY A 498 21.22 -0.98 3.52
C GLY A 498 22.22 -1.85 2.75
N ILE A 499 22.16 -1.71 1.43
CA ILE A 499 23.01 -2.37 0.45
C ILE A 499 23.55 -1.31 -0.51
N LEU A 500 24.87 -1.07 -0.47
CA LEU A 500 25.58 -0.30 -1.47
C LEU A 500 26.43 -1.26 -2.30
N LYS A 501 25.96 -1.60 -3.51
CA LYS A 501 26.54 -2.67 -4.31
C LYS A 501 26.86 -2.31 -5.76
N ASP A 502 28.00 -2.79 -6.26
CA ASP A 502 28.42 -2.67 -7.67
C ASP A 502 28.43 -1.22 -8.20
N ASN A 503 28.67 -0.23 -7.32
CA ASN A 503 28.72 1.18 -7.70
C ASN A 503 30.13 1.58 -8.18
N HIS A 504 30.18 2.57 -9.06
CA HIS A 504 31.42 3.21 -9.48
C HIS A 504 31.54 4.58 -8.80
N ILE A 505 32.45 4.65 -7.83
CA ILE A 505 32.65 5.79 -6.94
C ILE A 505 34.06 6.34 -7.19
N ASN A 506 34.17 7.37 -8.03
CA ASN A 506 35.45 7.73 -8.62
C ASN A 506 35.71 9.23 -8.72
N GLY A 507 36.97 9.64 -8.55
CA GLY A 507 37.39 11.01 -8.87
C GLY A 507 36.76 12.07 -7.99
N ASN A 508 36.23 11.73 -6.82
CA ASN A 508 35.61 12.71 -5.92
C ASN A 508 36.70 13.56 -5.25
N THR A 509 36.43 14.86 -5.02
CA THR A 509 37.41 15.82 -4.51
C THR A 509 37.71 15.67 -3.01
N LYS A 510 36.97 14.81 -2.31
CA LYS A 510 37.28 14.32 -0.96
C LYS A 510 37.20 12.81 -0.90
N HIS A 511 36.17 12.24 -0.26
CA HIS A 511 36.09 10.81 0.00
C HIS A 511 35.20 10.09 -1.02
N GLY A 512 35.48 8.83 -1.29
CA GLY A 512 34.56 7.98 -2.05
C GLY A 512 33.26 7.74 -1.27
N ILE A 513 33.36 7.05 -0.14
CA ILE A 513 32.28 6.84 0.82
C ILE A 513 32.60 7.64 2.09
N TYR A 514 31.65 8.46 2.55
CA TYR A 514 31.79 9.21 3.80
C TYR A 514 30.63 8.91 4.75
N LEU A 515 30.91 8.22 5.84
CA LEU A 515 29.94 7.92 6.88
C LEU A 515 30.23 8.83 8.08
N TYR A 516 29.30 9.72 8.39
CA TYR A 516 29.50 10.77 9.36
C TYR A 516 28.29 10.94 10.26
N THR A 517 28.51 11.09 11.57
CA THR A 517 27.51 11.69 12.44
C THR A 517 28.17 12.40 13.62
N ASP A 518 27.70 13.59 13.92
CA ASP A 518 27.95 14.34 15.15
C ASP A 518 26.85 14.12 16.19
N LYS A 519 25.89 13.23 15.93
CA LYS A 519 24.82 12.93 16.87
C LYS A 519 25.25 11.81 17.81
N GLY A 520 25.04 12.01 19.10
CA GLY A 520 25.26 11.01 20.15
C GLY A 520 24.22 9.90 20.21
N LEU A 521 23.53 9.59 19.11
CA LEU A 521 22.47 8.59 19.05
C LEU A 521 23.02 7.27 18.52
N ALA A 522 22.59 6.15 19.12
CA ALA A 522 22.96 4.83 18.64
C ALA A 522 22.42 4.61 17.21
N ILE A 523 23.29 4.11 16.33
CA ILE A 523 22.93 3.66 15.00
C ILE A 523 22.84 2.14 15.06
N GLU A 524 21.64 1.60 14.93
CA GLU A 524 21.39 0.16 14.97
C GLU A 524 21.28 -0.40 13.55
N GLY A 525 21.81 -1.60 13.32
CA GLY A 525 21.71 -2.30 12.05
C GLY A 525 23.01 -2.33 11.25
N GLU A 526 23.08 -3.31 10.36
CA GLU A 526 24.19 -3.57 9.44
C GLU A 526 24.14 -2.67 8.20
N TYR A 527 25.21 -2.63 7.43
CA TYR A 527 25.18 -2.11 6.07
C TYR A 527 26.13 -2.96 5.23
N ASN A 528 25.70 -3.34 4.03
CA ASN A 528 26.49 -4.13 3.10
C ASN A 528 27.10 -3.24 2.01
N TYR A 529 28.40 -2.99 2.10
CA TYR A 529 29.19 -2.30 1.08
C TYR A 529 29.95 -3.34 0.25
N SER A 530 29.44 -3.73 -0.91
CA SER A 530 30.05 -4.83 -1.69
C SER A 530 30.20 -4.62 -3.18
N GLY A 531 31.25 -5.18 -3.79
CA GLY A 531 31.45 -5.14 -5.24
C GLY A 531 31.71 -3.75 -5.83
N ASN A 532 31.90 -2.71 -5.01
CA ASN A 532 32.07 -1.35 -5.48
C ASN A 532 33.49 -1.12 -6.02
N ARG A 533 33.60 -0.26 -7.03
CA ARG A 533 34.88 0.32 -7.47
C ARG A 533 35.02 1.72 -6.88
N ILE A 534 35.98 1.89 -5.99
CA ILE A 534 36.22 3.12 -5.22
C ILE A 534 37.63 3.63 -5.51
N ALA A 535 37.76 4.59 -6.41
CA ALA A 535 39.08 4.93 -6.94
C ALA A 535 39.29 6.39 -7.26
N ASP A 536 40.55 6.81 -7.26
CA ASP A 536 40.97 8.15 -7.71
C ASP A 536 40.32 9.30 -6.93
N ASN A 537 39.78 9.05 -5.74
CA ASN A 537 39.28 10.12 -4.87
C ASN A 537 40.47 10.87 -4.27
N GLU A 538 40.36 12.18 -4.04
CA GLU A 538 41.50 13.02 -3.62
C GLU A 538 41.91 12.81 -2.15
N LEU A 539 41.04 12.24 -1.31
CA LEU A 539 41.35 11.81 0.05
C LEU A 539 41.16 10.28 0.19
N ASP A 540 40.40 9.83 1.19
CA ASP A 540 40.19 8.41 1.45
C ASP A 540 39.17 7.75 0.50
N GLY A 541 39.36 6.47 0.20
CA GLY A 541 38.34 5.67 -0.47
C GLY A 541 37.08 5.57 0.38
N ILE A 542 37.22 5.09 1.63
CA ILE A 542 36.14 4.99 2.60
C ILE A 542 36.56 5.69 3.89
N HIS A 543 35.74 6.62 4.36
CA HIS A 543 35.99 7.41 5.57
C HIS A 543 34.82 7.27 6.54
N VAL A 544 35.10 6.90 7.79
CA VAL A 544 34.11 6.75 8.85
C VAL A 544 34.47 7.61 10.05
N GLU A 545 33.56 8.52 10.41
CA GLU A 545 33.71 9.44 11.52
C GLU A 545 32.37 9.59 12.26
N TYR A 546 32.10 8.69 13.22
CA TYR A 546 31.01 8.91 14.17
C TYR A 546 31.59 9.50 15.45
N VAL A 547 31.41 10.81 15.61
CA VAL A 547 32.12 11.64 16.58
C VAL A 547 31.90 11.18 18.02
N HIS A 548 30.73 10.63 18.33
CA HIS A 548 30.37 10.16 19.67
C HIS A 548 30.50 8.64 19.78
N THR A 549 31.03 8.16 20.92
CA THR A 549 31.19 6.72 21.21
C THR A 549 29.87 5.95 21.36
N SER A 550 28.75 6.66 21.53
CA SER A 550 27.40 6.08 21.52
C SER A 550 26.92 5.73 20.10
N ALA A 551 27.43 6.42 19.07
CA ALA A 551 27.20 6.08 17.67
C ALA A 551 28.28 5.09 17.21
N LYS A 552 27.86 3.93 16.71
CA LYS A 552 28.76 2.84 16.34
C LYS A 552 28.49 2.36 14.93
N LEU A 553 29.55 1.96 14.22
CA LEU A 553 29.38 1.15 13.02
C LEU A 553 29.21 -0.31 13.45
N LEU A 554 27.98 -0.82 13.32
CA LEU A 554 27.60 -2.15 13.81
C LEU A 554 27.38 -3.12 12.65
N ASN A 555 27.76 -4.39 12.85
CA ASN A 555 27.33 -5.54 12.05
C ASN A 555 27.57 -5.41 10.53
N SER A 556 28.37 -4.46 10.11
CA SER A 556 28.49 -4.03 8.72
C SER A 556 29.61 -4.79 8.02
N LYS A 557 29.53 -4.91 6.70
CA LYS A 557 30.60 -5.53 5.92
C LYS A 557 31.03 -4.67 4.75
N PHE A 558 32.33 -4.68 4.50
CA PHE A 558 32.99 -4.17 3.33
C PHE A 558 33.61 -5.36 2.60
N ALA A 559 32.92 -5.85 1.57
CA ALA A 559 33.27 -7.11 0.92
C ALA A 559 33.48 -6.98 -0.58
N ASP A 560 34.50 -7.64 -1.13
CA ASP A 560 34.69 -7.78 -2.59
C ASP A 560 34.80 -6.44 -3.36
N ASN A 561 35.26 -5.37 -2.70
CA ASN A 561 35.42 -4.05 -3.33
C ASN A 561 36.81 -3.91 -3.99
N GLU A 562 36.89 -3.09 -5.04
CA GLU A 562 38.15 -2.60 -5.64
C GLU A 562 38.43 -1.17 -5.16
N ILE A 563 39.44 -0.97 -4.31
CA ILE A 563 39.72 0.31 -3.66
C ILE A 563 41.15 0.75 -3.97
N TYR A 564 41.33 1.73 -4.86
CA TYR A 564 42.65 2.02 -5.39
C TYR A 564 42.91 3.45 -5.82
N ARG A 565 44.18 3.86 -5.80
CA ARG A 565 44.63 5.20 -6.23
C ARG A 565 43.91 6.35 -5.54
N ASN A 566 43.35 6.12 -4.35
CA ASN A 566 42.81 7.19 -3.52
C ASN A 566 43.98 8.00 -2.95
N GLY A 567 43.75 9.29 -2.75
CA GLY A 567 44.77 10.27 -2.42
C GLY A 567 45.45 10.01 -1.09
N ARG A 568 44.69 9.55 -0.09
CA ARG A 568 45.21 9.19 1.23
C ARG A 568 45.00 7.71 1.55
N HIS A 569 43.96 7.31 2.29
CA HIS A 569 43.79 5.91 2.67
C HIS A 569 42.86 5.13 1.74
N GLY A 570 42.97 3.81 1.71
CA GLY A 570 41.89 2.96 1.19
C GLY A 570 40.67 3.01 2.11
N PHE A 571 40.88 2.67 3.39
CA PHE A 571 39.93 2.85 4.48
C PHE A 571 40.51 3.76 5.56
N ASN A 572 39.67 4.60 6.16
CA ASN A 572 40.02 5.41 7.31
C ASN A 572 38.89 5.41 8.36
N PHE A 573 39.12 4.73 9.48
CA PHE A 573 38.18 4.67 10.60
C PHE A 573 38.63 5.63 11.71
N VAL A 574 38.16 6.88 11.64
CA VAL A 574 38.62 7.96 12.52
C VAL A 574 38.03 7.83 13.93
N SER A 575 36.73 7.58 14.03
CA SER A 575 35.97 7.50 15.28
C SER A 575 34.74 6.60 15.12
N GLY A 576 33.96 6.41 16.19
CA GLY A 576 32.67 5.73 16.10
C GLY A 576 32.67 4.22 16.33
N ASN A 577 33.57 3.75 17.22
CA ASN A 577 33.80 2.36 17.64
C ASN A 577 33.12 1.28 16.78
N LEU A 578 33.92 0.48 16.07
CA LEU A 578 33.43 -0.58 15.21
C LEU A 578 33.11 -1.82 16.06
N VAL A 579 31.95 -2.43 15.81
CA VAL A 579 31.58 -3.70 16.45
C VAL A 579 31.02 -4.66 15.43
N ASN A 580 31.61 -5.86 15.35
CA ASN A 580 31.19 -6.89 14.39
C ASN A 580 31.23 -6.39 12.94
N VAL A 581 32.33 -5.72 12.56
CA VAL A 581 32.53 -5.21 11.20
C VAL A 581 33.55 -6.07 10.46
N ASP A 582 33.18 -6.53 9.27
CA ASP A 582 34.04 -7.36 8.43
C ASP A 582 34.57 -6.60 7.22
N ILE A 583 35.89 -6.55 7.08
CA ILE A 583 36.61 -6.01 5.92
C ILE A 583 37.24 -7.21 5.21
N MET A 584 36.56 -7.74 4.20
CA MET A 584 36.88 -9.04 3.64
C MET A 584 36.97 -9.08 2.12
N ASN A 585 37.92 -9.87 1.59
CA ASN A 585 38.05 -10.15 0.16
C ASN A 585 38.17 -8.92 -0.76
N ASN A 586 38.54 -7.76 -0.21
CA ASN A 586 38.73 -6.55 -0.99
C ASN A 586 40.07 -6.58 -1.72
N ARG A 587 40.17 -5.84 -2.82
CA ARG A 587 41.42 -5.54 -3.51
C ARG A 587 41.77 -4.08 -3.23
N LEU A 588 42.84 -3.86 -2.47
CA LEU A 588 43.35 -2.53 -2.15
C LEU A 588 44.69 -2.31 -2.81
N TRP A 589 44.85 -1.27 -3.63
CA TRP A 589 46.17 -0.97 -4.19
C TRP A 589 46.47 0.48 -4.52
N ASN A 590 47.75 0.83 -4.41
CA ASN A 590 48.31 2.12 -4.83
C ASN A 590 47.56 3.33 -4.24
N ASN A 591 46.98 3.20 -3.03
CA ASN A 591 46.44 4.36 -2.30
C ASN A 591 47.62 5.21 -1.77
N GLY A 592 47.34 6.38 -1.21
CA GLY A 592 48.36 7.33 -0.76
C GLY A 592 48.95 8.15 -1.91
N ARG A 593 48.17 8.41 -2.98
CA ARG A 593 48.64 9.06 -4.20
C ARG A 593 49.06 10.52 -3.99
N THR A 594 48.35 11.26 -3.15
CA THR A 594 48.53 12.72 -2.96
C THR A 594 49.02 13.05 -1.55
N GLU A 595 48.66 12.23 -0.57
CA GLU A 595 49.07 12.35 0.82
C GLU A 595 49.58 11.00 1.34
N VAL A 596 50.40 11.04 2.39
CA VAL A 596 50.87 9.81 3.05
C VAL A 596 49.66 9.01 3.53
N GLY A 597 49.52 7.78 3.04
CA GLY A 597 48.35 6.96 3.32
C GLY A 597 48.62 5.47 3.33
N ASP A 598 47.76 4.78 4.07
CA ASP A 598 47.74 3.33 4.28
C ASP A 598 46.63 2.66 3.47
N ALA A 599 46.70 1.34 3.30
CA ALA A 599 45.58 0.61 2.69
C ALA A 599 44.37 0.64 3.63
N ILE A 600 44.57 0.29 4.91
CA ILE A 600 43.56 0.34 5.97
C ILE A 600 44.16 1.11 7.14
N ALA A 601 43.59 2.27 7.47
CA ALA A 601 43.93 3.07 8.64
C ALA A 601 42.77 3.17 9.62
N GLY A 602 43.06 3.33 10.90
CA GLY A 602 42.02 3.61 11.89
C GLY A 602 42.55 3.98 13.28
N ALA A 603 41.88 4.95 13.90
CA ALA A 603 42.06 5.32 15.30
C ALA A 603 40.85 4.91 16.18
N ALA A 604 39.74 4.52 15.56
CA ALA A 604 38.58 3.99 16.27
C ALA A 604 38.85 2.64 16.93
N ASP A 605 38.25 2.40 18.10
CA ASP A 605 38.27 1.08 18.72
C ASP A 605 37.52 0.06 17.86
N MET A 606 38.02 -1.17 17.82
CA MET A 606 37.43 -2.26 17.06
C MET A 606 37.19 -3.47 17.97
N MET A 607 35.96 -3.95 17.99
CA MET A 607 35.54 -5.10 18.78
C MET A 607 34.89 -6.17 17.90
N LYS A 608 35.35 -7.42 17.99
CA LYS A 608 34.79 -8.55 17.22
C LYS A 608 34.82 -8.31 15.71
N CYS A 609 35.82 -7.60 15.21
CA CYS A 609 35.92 -7.23 13.79
C CYS A 609 36.93 -8.14 13.06
N GLY A 610 36.75 -8.28 11.75
CA GLY A 610 37.61 -9.07 10.88
C GLY A 610 38.25 -8.21 9.77
N ILE A 611 39.54 -8.37 9.53
CA ILE A 611 40.24 -7.91 8.32
C ILE A 611 40.84 -9.15 7.66
N THR A 612 40.12 -9.76 6.72
CA THR A 612 40.46 -11.11 6.24
C THR A 612 40.41 -11.29 4.73
N GLY A 613 41.29 -12.14 4.19
CA GLY A 613 41.25 -12.53 2.77
C GLY A 613 41.55 -11.40 1.76
N ASN A 614 41.91 -10.20 2.22
CA ASN A 614 42.12 -9.05 1.35
C ASN A 614 43.40 -9.19 0.52
N LYS A 615 43.43 -8.57 -0.66
CA LYS A 615 44.62 -8.40 -1.49
C LYS A 615 45.09 -6.96 -1.37
N ILE A 616 46.15 -6.74 -0.60
CA ILE A 616 46.65 -5.42 -0.24
C ILE A 616 48.02 -5.22 -0.86
N ARG A 617 48.10 -4.39 -1.90
CA ARG A 617 49.30 -4.30 -2.73
C ARG A 617 49.71 -2.87 -3.01
N ASP A 618 51.00 -2.62 -3.13
CA ASP A 618 51.47 -1.56 -4.00
C ASP A 618 52.18 -2.20 -5.18
N THR A 619 51.82 -1.79 -6.39
CA THR A 619 52.33 -2.38 -7.63
C THR A 619 53.26 -1.44 -8.39
N GLN A 620 53.63 -0.32 -7.78
CA GLN A 620 54.49 0.70 -8.37
C GLN A 620 55.94 0.49 -7.95
N ASP A 621 56.89 1.00 -8.75
CA ASP A 621 58.32 0.97 -8.41
C ASP A 621 58.62 1.80 -7.14
N ALA A 622 57.93 2.93 -7.01
CA ALA A 622 57.91 3.75 -5.80
C ALA A 622 56.55 3.58 -5.12
N ALA A 623 56.55 2.90 -3.97
CA ALA A 623 55.33 2.65 -3.22
C ALA A 623 54.71 3.96 -2.70
N THR A 624 53.41 4.14 -2.92
CA THR A 624 52.62 5.24 -2.37
C THR A 624 51.89 4.82 -1.10
N GLN A 625 51.45 3.55 -1.05
CA GLN A 625 50.73 2.96 0.07
C GLN A 625 51.72 2.50 1.16
N GLN A 626 51.54 2.98 2.39
CA GLN A 626 52.51 2.82 3.48
C GLN A 626 52.42 1.46 4.18
N TYR A 627 51.40 1.27 5.02
CA TYR A 627 51.12 0.00 5.68
C TYR A 627 49.91 -0.71 5.04
N PRO A 628 49.92 -2.05 4.98
CA PRO A 628 48.71 -2.81 4.68
C PRO A 628 47.59 -2.55 5.70
N VAL A 629 47.93 -2.51 6.99
CA VAL A 629 47.00 -2.23 8.09
C VAL A 629 47.73 -1.38 9.14
N ASN A 630 47.15 -0.24 9.49
CA ASN A 630 47.66 0.72 10.48
C ASN A 630 46.54 1.11 11.46
N LEU A 631 46.55 0.51 12.65
CA LEU A 631 45.49 0.68 13.65
C LEU A 631 46.06 1.15 15.00
N SER A 632 45.50 2.24 15.54
CA SER A 632 45.92 2.82 16.82
C SER A 632 44.87 2.78 17.93
N GLY A 633 43.60 2.51 17.59
CA GLY A 633 42.52 2.27 18.55
C GLY A 633 42.66 0.94 19.31
N ALA A 634 41.87 0.74 20.37
CA ALA A 634 41.87 -0.51 21.10
C ALA A 634 41.24 -1.64 20.27
N LEU A 635 41.91 -2.78 20.22
CA LEU A 635 41.53 -3.96 19.45
C LEU A 635 41.14 -5.10 20.40
N THR A 636 39.89 -5.55 20.33
CA THR A 636 39.37 -6.63 21.17
C THR A 636 38.67 -7.69 20.33
N ASP A 637 39.06 -8.95 20.47
CA ASP A 637 38.49 -10.07 19.69
C ASP A 637 38.61 -9.84 18.17
N MET A 638 39.78 -9.35 17.72
CA MET A 638 40.03 -8.98 16.33
C MET A 638 40.74 -10.12 15.58
N ASP A 639 40.34 -10.38 14.33
CA ASP A 639 41.08 -11.27 13.42
C ASP A 639 41.62 -10.48 12.21
N ILE A 640 42.93 -10.49 12.03
CA ILE A 640 43.63 -9.85 10.90
C ILE A 640 44.43 -10.94 10.18
N SER A 641 43.75 -11.80 9.43
CA SER A 641 44.34 -13.05 8.91
C SER A 641 44.10 -13.25 7.42
N PHE A 642 44.97 -14.04 6.78
CA PHE A 642 44.83 -14.43 5.36
C PHE A 642 44.87 -13.27 4.36
N ASN A 643 45.45 -12.13 4.75
CA ASN A 643 45.64 -10.99 3.84
C ASN A 643 46.94 -11.15 3.06
N HIS A 644 46.89 -10.97 1.75
CA HIS A 644 48.09 -10.97 0.91
C HIS A 644 48.63 -9.54 0.79
N CYS A 645 49.77 -9.28 1.41
CA CYS A 645 50.32 -7.95 1.65
C CYS A 645 51.68 -7.78 0.97
N VAL A 646 51.77 -7.05 -0.14
CA VAL A 646 52.99 -6.98 -0.95
C VAL A 646 53.27 -5.57 -1.47
N GLY A 647 54.53 -5.13 -1.42
CA GLY A 647 54.99 -3.92 -2.10
C GLY A 647 54.71 -2.60 -1.39
N ASN A 648 53.98 -2.61 -0.27
CA ASN A 648 53.74 -1.40 0.52
C ASN A 648 55.06 -0.84 1.10
N ALA A 649 55.16 0.46 1.34
CA ALA A 649 56.43 1.10 1.71
C ALA A 649 57.05 0.55 3.02
N ARG A 650 56.21 0.25 4.02
CA ARG A 650 56.64 -0.37 5.29
C ARG A 650 56.28 -1.86 5.36
N ASN A 651 55.34 -2.33 4.54
CA ASN A 651 54.87 -3.71 4.34
C ASN A 651 54.79 -4.60 5.61
N THR A 652 54.30 -4.06 6.72
CA THR A 652 54.11 -4.76 8.00
C THR A 652 52.79 -4.32 8.65
N LEU A 653 52.25 -5.08 9.60
CA LEU A 653 51.07 -4.63 10.37
C LEU A 653 51.53 -3.63 11.44
N ASN A 654 50.97 -2.42 11.44
CA ASN A 654 51.23 -1.42 12.48
C ASN A 654 50.06 -1.35 13.46
N LEU A 655 50.16 -2.06 14.58
CA LEU A 655 49.11 -2.13 15.60
C LEU A 655 49.63 -1.53 16.91
N THR A 656 49.27 -0.27 17.22
CA THR A 656 49.83 0.46 18.36
C THR A 656 48.87 0.61 19.55
N GLY A 657 47.57 0.36 19.34
CA GLY A 657 46.57 0.40 20.41
C GLY A 657 46.64 -0.83 21.33
N ALA A 658 45.84 -0.82 22.40
CA ALA A 658 45.72 -1.96 23.30
C ALA A 658 45.16 -3.19 22.56
N GLN A 659 45.80 -4.35 22.70
CA GLN A 659 45.43 -5.58 22.00
C GLN A 659 44.94 -6.63 22.99
N THR A 660 43.70 -7.09 22.84
CA THR A 660 43.11 -8.17 23.65
C THR A 660 42.55 -9.25 22.72
N ARG A 661 43.17 -10.44 22.74
CA ARG A 661 42.77 -11.59 21.89
C ARG A 661 42.74 -11.22 20.40
N VAL A 662 43.81 -10.58 19.94
CA VAL A 662 44.02 -10.21 18.53
C VAL A 662 44.79 -11.34 17.84
N THR A 663 44.30 -11.78 16.68
CA THR A 663 44.92 -12.83 15.86
C THR A 663 45.43 -12.22 14.55
N THR A 664 46.64 -12.63 14.12
CA THR A 664 47.30 -12.11 12.90
C THR A 664 47.80 -13.23 11.97
N LEU A 665 47.07 -14.34 11.90
CA LEU A 665 47.53 -15.58 11.27
C LEU A 665 47.66 -15.45 9.74
N ASN A 666 48.82 -15.86 9.23
CA ASN A 666 49.06 -16.09 7.80
C ASN A 666 48.74 -14.89 6.90
N ASN A 667 49.53 -13.81 7.01
CA ASN A 667 49.46 -12.66 6.12
C ASN A 667 50.67 -12.66 5.15
N PRO A 668 50.67 -13.48 4.07
CA PRO A 668 51.85 -13.63 3.23
C PRO A 668 52.31 -12.31 2.62
N GLY A 669 53.63 -12.12 2.63
CA GLY A 669 54.32 -10.95 2.07
C GLY A 669 54.75 -9.90 3.09
N ILE A 670 54.17 -9.88 4.30
CA ILE A 670 54.76 -9.14 5.43
C ILE A 670 55.84 -9.98 6.12
N ALA A 671 56.82 -9.31 6.72
CA ALA A 671 57.87 -9.93 7.52
C ALA A 671 57.42 -10.27 8.95
#